data_AF-R7N1C0-F1
#
_entry.id   AF-R7N1C0-F1
#
_cell.length_a   1.000
_cell.length_b   1.000
_cell.length_c   1.000
_cell.angle_alpha   90.00
_cell.angle_beta   90.00
_cell.angle_gamma   90.00
#
_symmetry.space_group_name_H-M   'P 1'
#
loop_
_entity.id
_entity.type
_entity.pdbx_description
1 polymer ?
#
loop_
_entity_poly.entity_id
_entity_poly.type
_entity_poly.pdbx_seq_one_letter_code
_entity_poly.pdbx_strand_id
1 'polypeptide(L)'
;MNLIGKIVFHKLWGQGMIINQTKTRIIVEFVSHSIGEKVFIYPDIFRKLLKCVDNTTELYIQSLLHNKNFNSNGHSNIYSQYNNVNSSSLPVSTSVQHCCLNFEKELRNEIGYLKSNSGKHWHIFDGEKIEQVNGKYYYSFECDEELNLPSGTKITLWKGESLISEAVIVDCEDFTIIISLKANLNTKLNSLEFSAEPWYILDELITQLNTICSSPSPIVEQLCTEGPSNIKSNEKIKCGPMYAMQMALSQAITFIWGPPGTGKTQILAQIAIEHIKKNHTVLMLSYSNVSVDGAIMRVHDLAPDIKAGKLIRYGYARQPALLNHPFLTSYNYTLQKHPKLLNERNELIKERKKLHRSSKRYLEIGERLTAIKKYLKEEEKTIVKKSQFVATTVSKAIVDPIIYKKNYDVVIFDEASMAYIPQIIFSASLAIQHFVCLGDFCQLPPIVQSHSNLLNQDIFEYCGITTAVQRNWSHNWLCMLNMQYRMHPAISNFASLKMYNGLLKTHESIIQKRQIIADALPAPHKAIAFADLSGIMSVCSKTINGSHFNIVSAFIAFSLALKAAAKFDVGIITPYHAQSRLLYAMSRDATKSALRLHKISCATVHQFQGSEKDVIIYDSVDCYREKHPGYLLTSMTNNYANRLFNVALTRAKGKFVGIANINYMDNKNLSDKLMLKQMIQYQKRSCFSGKTLIRENKRISGFNMSFFEINDGNNKFLSDIKNAKKEIHIDIPDSSVQSKFLYQIVSAIQDCQKRGIKIYIRAEEKNNLPSIIRPFAINFPKAVNPISIIDKQIIWFGEPISNANFKSNGRILPTRHRPIIRFEGQYTATSLYGLLKMSNNISSPVLVSQYNATNSFSEYVQQHKICPECGRPLQLKKSKKGKFFLSCTGYPQCKHTELIQPDFIDKYLYRNGDTGQHCVRCGCSLEARVGQYGIYVSCLGIPKHFFKLDEI
;
A
#
# COMPACT_ATOMS: atom_id res chain seq x y z
N MET A 1 -31.29 12.75 25.42
CA MET A 1 -31.67 14.07 25.98
C MET A 1 -31.07 15.17 25.12
N ASN A 2 -31.89 16.15 24.73
CA ASN A 2 -31.45 17.38 24.07
C ASN A 2 -30.89 18.34 25.14
N LEU A 3 -29.68 18.83 24.93
CA LEU A 3 -28.95 19.71 25.84
C LEU A 3 -28.99 21.17 25.42
N ILE A 4 -29.65 21.50 24.31
CA ILE A 4 -29.84 22.88 23.87
C ILE A 4 -30.63 23.64 24.96
N GLY A 5 -30.16 24.84 25.29
CA GLY A 5 -30.65 25.71 26.37
C GLY A 5 -30.03 25.45 27.74
N LYS A 6 -29.22 24.39 27.92
CA LYS A 6 -28.58 24.09 29.20
C LYS A 6 -27.32 24.94 29.43
N ILE A 7 -27.14 25.36 30.68
CA ILE A 7 -26.00 26.16 31.11
C ILE A 7 -24.85 25.24 31.50
N VAL A 8 -23.67 25.56 30.98
CA VAL A 8 -22.40 24.88 31.24
C VAL A 8 -21.34 25.88 31.66
N PHE A 9 -20.38 25.44 32.46
CA PHE A 9 -19.28 26.27 32.91
C PHE A 9 -17.96 25.77 32.33
N HIS A 10 -17.21 26.67 31.69
CA HIS A 10 -15.88 26.40 31.14
C HIS A 10 -14.78 27.05 31.97
N LYS A 11 -13.73 26.30 32.31
CA LYS A 11 -12.65 26.76 33.22
C LYS A 11 -11.97 28.07 32.79
N LEU A 12 -11.88 28.34 31.49
CA LEU A 12 -11.23 29.55 30.94
C LEU A 12 -12.21 30.64 30.48
N TRP A 13 -13.46 30.28 30.20
CA TRP A 13 -14.43 31.17 29.52
C TRP A 13 -15.69 31.42 30.34
N GLY A 14 -15.73 30.90 31.57
CA GLY A 14 -16.85 31.08 32.48
C GLY A 14 -18.11 30.37 32.00
N GLN A 15 -19.24 30.93 32.38
CA GLN A 15 -20.56 30.38 32.10
C GLN A 15 -20.94 30.55 30.62
N GLY A 16 -21.52 29.53 30.02
CA GLY A 16 -22.03 29.54 28.66
C GLY A 16 -23.27 28.66 28.51
N MET A 17 -24.02 28.89 27.44
CA MET A 17 -25.26 28.18 27.15
C MET A 17 -25.09 27.33 25.89
N ILE A 18 -25.52 26.08 25.92
CA ILE A 18 -25.52 25.21 24.73
C ILE A 18 -26.63 25.70 23.80
N ILE A 19 -26.28 26.15 22.61
CA ILE A 19 -27.26 26.68 21.63
C ILE A 19 -27.53 25.69 20.49
N ASN A 20 -26.65 24.70 20.28
CA ASN A 20 -26.86 23.65 19.27
C ASN A 20 -26.21 22.33 19.67
N GLN A 21 -26.80 21.20 19.27
CA GLN A 21 -26.31 19.84 19.53
C GLN A 21 -26.53 18.91 18.33
N THR A 22 -25.47 18.18 17.98
CA THR A 22 -25.49 17.04 17.04
C THR A 22 -25.02 15.76 17.74
N LYS A 23 -25.07 14.60 17.06
CA LYS A 23 -24.62 13.31 17.63
C LYS A 23 -23.17 13.33 18.14
N THR A 24 -22.30 14.18 17.58
CA THR A 24 -20.86 14.21 17.91
C THR A 24 -20.35 15.57 18.39
N ARG A 25 -21.16 16.63 18.36
CA ARG A 25 -20.72 18.00 18.73
C ARG A 25 -21.81 18.80 19.44
N ILE A 26 -21.38 19.72 20.30
CA ILE A 26 -22.23 20.77 20.89
C ILE A 26 -21.63 22.15 20.59
N ILE A 27 -22.48 23.16 20.46
CA ILE A 27 -22.08 24.56 20.30
C ILE A 27 -22.51 25.30 21.56
N VAL A 28 -21.57 26.00 22.20
CA VAL A 28 -21.80 26.76 23.42
C VAL A 28 -21.47 28.22 23.19
N GLU A 29 -22.39 29.09 23.55
CA GLU A 29 -22.22 30.53 23.57
C GLU A 29 -21.86 30.98 25.00
N PHE A 30 -20.71 31.63 25.18
CA PHE A 30 -20.23 32.05 26.50
C PHE A 30 -20.61 33.49 26.84
N VAL A 31 -21.01 33.72 28.08
CA VAL A 31 -21.56 35.00 28.57
C VAL A 31 -20.47 36.10 28.63
N SER A 32 -19.18 35.75 28.68
CA SER A 32 -18.12 36.75 28.55
C SER A 32 -18.13 37.35 27.14
N HIS A 33 -18.56 38.62 27.03
CA HIS A 33 -18.96 39.37 25.82
C HIS A 33 -17.96 39.48 24.64
N SER A 34 -16.91 38.66 24.55
CA SER A 34 -15.92 38.72 23.47
C SER A 34 -15.54 37.37 22.82
N ILE A 35 -16.11 36.24 23.26
CA ILE A 35 -15.60 34.91 22.86
C ILE A 35 -16.44 34.21 21.78
N GLY A 36 -17.73 34.55 21.68
CA GLY A 36 -18.68 33.99 20.70
C GLY A 36 -18.92 32.49 20.85
N GLU A 37 -19.66 31.93 19.90
CA GLU A 37 -19.98 30.50 19.86
C GLU A 37 -18.73 29.62 19.70
N LYS A 38 -18.63 28.56 20.51
CA LYS A 38 -17.56 27.55 20.42
C LYS A 38 -18.13 26.16 20.22
N VAL A 39 -17.56 25.45 19.26
CA VAL A 39 -17.94 24.08 18.93
C VAL A 39 -17.03 23.11 19.67
N PHE A 40 -17.62 22.15 20.38
CA PHE A 40 -16.90 21.14 21.15
C PHE A 40 -17.37 19.73 20.81
N ILE A 41 -16.49 18.74 21.03
CA ILE A 41 -16.78 17.32 20.78
C ILE A 41 -17.68 16.80 21.91
N TYR A 42 -18.85 16.26 21.54
CA TYR A 42 -19.83 15.71 22.46
C TYR A 42 -19.75 14.17 22.50
N PRO A 43 -19.84 13.53 23.68
CA PRO A 43 -19.91 14.09 25.04
C PRO A 43 -18.54 14.38 25.69
N ASP A 44 -17.41 14.11 25.01
CA ASP A 44 -16.08 14.05 25.66
C ASP A 44 -15.59 15.38 26.25
N ILE A 45 -16.10 16.52 25.76
CA ILE A 45 -15.77 17.84 26.30
C ILE A 45 -16.12 17.99 27.79
N PHE A 46 -17.16 17.28 28.25
CA PHE A 46 -17.62 17.33 29.63
C PHE A 46 -16.69 16.61 30.62
N ARG A 47 -15.74 15.79 30.14
CA ARG A 47 -14.67 15.24 31.00
C ARG A 47 -13.54 16.23 31.26
N LYS A 48 -13.32 17.17 30.33
CA LYS A 48 -12.07 17.94 30.26
C LYS A 48 -12.25 19.40 30.60
N LEU A 49 -13.31 20.02 30.11
CA LEU A 49 -13.38 21.48 30.00
C LEU A 49 -14.75 22.09 30.34
N LEU A 50 -15.86 21.36 30.17
CA LEU A 50 -17.21 21.84 30.48
C LEU A 50 -17.82 21.10 31.68
N LYS A 51 -18.44 21.84 32.61
CA LYS A 51 -19.24 21.29 33.72
C LYS A 51 -20.70 21.71 33.57
N CYS A 52 -21.63 20.80 33.83
CA CYS A 52 -23.05 21.15 33.89
C CYS A 52 -23.35 21.92 35.17
N VAL A 53 -24.33 22.83 35.12
CA VAL A 53 -24.75 23.60 36.30
C VAL A 53 -25.92 22.94 37.03
N ASP A 54 -26.73 22.12 36.34
CA ASP A 54 -27.85 21.39 36.95
C ASP A 54 -27.57 19.87 37.11
N ASN A 55 -27.85 19.35 38.31
CA ASN A 55 -27.58 17.96 38.72
C ASN A 55 -28.23 16.90 37.81
N THR A 56 -29.42 17.16 37.27
CA THR A 56 -30.11 16.22 36.38
C THR A 56 -29.41 16.08 35.03
N THR A 57 -28.92 17.18 34.46
CA THR A 57 -28.10 17.15 33.25
C THR A 57 -26.73 16.53 33.51
N GLU A 58 -26.15 16.79 34.68
CA GLU A 58 -24.88 16.20 35.09
C GLU A 58 -24.97 14.66 35.21
N LEU A 59 -26.01 14.14 35.87
CA LEU A 59 -26.25 12.69 35.97
C LEU A 59 -26.48 12.04 34.58
N TYR A 60 -27.20 12.71 33.68
CA TYR A 60 -27.38 12.23 32.31
C TYR A 60 -26.06 12.19 31.53
N ILE A 61 -25.24 13.25 31.60
CA ILE A 61 -23.93 13.27 30.92
C ILE A 61 -22.96 12.27 31.56
N GLN A 62 -23.00 12.11 32.88
CA GLN A 62 -22.22 11.08 33.57
C GLN A 62 -22.61 9.68 33.10
N SER A 63 -23.91 9.35 32.96
CA SER A 63 -24.34 8.07 32.40
C SER A 63 -23.91 7.85 30.93
N LEU A 64 -23.94 8.89 30.10
CA LEU A 64 -23.41 8.84 28.72
C LEU A 64 -21.89 8.62 28.68
N LEU A 65 -21.16 9.29 29.56
CA LEU A 65 -19.71 9.15 29.69
C LEU A 65 -19.33 7.81 30.34
N HIS A 66 -20.18 7.24 31.19
CA HIS A 66 -20.02 5.91 31.79
C HIS A 66 -20.31 4.80 30.78
N ASN A 67 -21.33 4.97 29.93
CA ASN A 67 -21.61 4.10 28.78
C ASN A 67 -20.50 4.19 27.72
N LYS A 68 -19.83 5.35 27.56
CA LYS A 68 -18.58 5.45 26.80
C LYS A 68 -17.39 4.82 27.53
N ASN A 69 -17.32 4.82 28.87
CA ASN A 69 -16.21 4.24 29.64
C ASN A 69 -16.24 2.71 29.71
N PHE A 70 -17.36 2.05 29.45
CA PHE A 70 -17.35 0.63 29.08
C PHE A 70 -16.71 0.36 27.70
N ASN A 71 -16.53 1.41 26.89
CA ASN A 71 -15.87 1.37 25.58
C ASN A 71 -14.59 2.23 25.50
N SER A 72 -14.11 2.84 26.60
CA SER A 72 -13.01 3.81 26.55
C SER A 72 -12.13 3.91 27.80
N ASN A 73 -12.16 2.94 28.71
CA ASN A 73 -11.15 2.82 29.76
C ASN A 73 -10.16 1.71 29.40
N GLY A 74 -9.11 2.09 28.69
CA GLY A 74 -8.01 1.20 28.37
C GLY A 74 -6.76 1.85 27.79
N HIS A 75 -6.61 3.19 27.78
CA HIS A 75 -5.40 3.81 27.24
C HIS A 75 -5.06 5.12 27.95
N SER A 76 -4.32 5.02 29.06
CA SER A 76 -3.14 5.85 29.38
C SER A 76 -2.84 5.82 30.88
N ASN A 77 -2.23 4.74 31.36
CA ASN A 77 -1.28 4.73 32.49
C ASN A 77 -0.73 3.33 32.72
N ILE A 78 -0.04 2.76 31.73
CA ILE A 78 0.87 1.61 31.95
C ILE A 78 2.05 1.76 30.97
N TYR A 79 3.00 2.65 31.29
CA TYR A 79 4.31 2.71 30.62
C TYR A 79 5.48 2.49 31.60
N SER A 80 5.22 1.79 32.70
CA SER A 80 6.24 1.42 33.70
C SER A 80 6.17 -0.04 34.20
N GLN A 81 5.51 -0.94 33.47
CA GLN A 81 5.49 -2.38 33.79
C GLN A 81 5.73 -3.31 32.58
N TYR A 82 6.34 -2.83 31.50
CA TYR A 82 6.73 -3.68 30.35
C TYR A 82 8.12 -4.31 30.50
N ASN A 83 8.41 -4.87 31.68
CA ASN A 83 9.62 -5.64 31.95
C ASN A 83 9.36 -6.97 32.69
N ASN A 84 8.13 -7.50 32.64
CA ASN A 84 7.84 -8.87 33.07
C ASN A 84 6.86 -9.52 32.10
N VAL A 85 7.37 -10.14 31.04
CA VAL A 85 6.64 -11.24 30.38
C VAL A 85 6.78 -12.44 31.30
N ASN A 86 6.00 -12.44 32.38
CA ASN A 86 5.65 -13.66 33.05
C ASN A 86 4.65 -14.40 32.15
N SER A 87 4.91 -15.68 31.99
CA SER A 87 4.05 -16.69 31.38
C SER A 87 2.58 -16.57 31.82
N SER A 88 1.75 -15.84 31.08
CA SER A 88 0.30 -15.97 31.17
C SER A 88 -0.12 -17.12 30.25
N SER A 89 -0.60 -18.20 30.87
CA SER A 89 -1.22 -19.37 30.24
C SER A 89 -2.15 -18.97 29.07
N LEU A 90 -1.90 -19.54 27.89
CA LEU A 90 -2.80 -19.46 26.74
C LEU A 90 -4.21 -19.91 27.19
N PRO A 91 -5.28 -19.12 26.96
CA PRO A 91 -6.62 -19.54 27.34
C PRO A 91 -7.08 -20.63 26.35
N VAL A 92 -6.82 -21.88 26.70
CA VAL A 92 -7.49 -23.02 26.07
C VAL A 92 -8.98 -22.84 26.27
N SER A 93 -9.76 -22.94 25.21
CA SER A 93 -11.21 -22.91 25.36
C SER A 93 -11.66 -24.17 26.09
N THR A 94 -12.43 -23.99 27.16
CA THR A 94 -12.94 -25.10 27.98
C THR A 94 -13.95 -25.98 27.23
N SER A 95 -14.55 -25.45 26.15
CA SER A 95 -15.46 -26.16 25.26
C SER A 95 -15.45 -25.54 23.86
N VAL A 96 -15.94 -26.29 22.86
CA VAL A 96 -16.16 -25.76 21.50
C VAL A 96 -17.12 -24.57 21.52
N GLN A 97 -18.16 -24.61 22.36
CA GLN A 97 -19.11 -23.51 22.50
C GLN A 97 -18.44 -22.21 22.96
N HIS A 98 -17.58 -22.29 23.99
CA HIS A 98 -16.81 -21.13 24.43
C HIS A 98 -15.86 -20.62 23.33
N CYS A 99 -15.23 -21.53 22.58
CA CYS A 99 -14.39 -21.19 21.45
C CYS A 99 -15.15 -20.41 20.37
N CYS A 100 -16.28 -20.94 19.90
CA CYS A 100 -17.11 -20.34 18.86
C CYS A 100 -17.62 -18.95 19.28
N LEU A 101 -18.13 -18.80 20.51
CA LEU A 101 -18.64 -17.52 21.02
C LEU A 101 -17.57 -16.43 21.07
N ASN A 102 -16.35 -16.77 21.48
CA ASN A 102 -15.24 -15.81 21.53
C ASN A 102 -14.85 -15.35 20.11
N PHE A 103 -14.74 -16.27 19.17
CA PHE A 103 -14.42 -15.90 17.79
C PHE A 103 -15.54 -15.17 17.08
N GLU A 104 -16.81 -15.50 17.34
CA GLU A 104 -17.97 -14.75 16.84
C GLU A 104 -17.89 -13.28 17.29
N LYS A 105 -17.60 -13.03 18.57
CA LYS A 105 -17.44 -11.67 19.11
C LYS A 105 -16.32 -10.92 18.40
N GLU A 106 -15.15 -11.53 18.22
CA GLU A 106 -14.02 -10.87 17.57
C GLU A 106 -14.25 -10.65 16.08
N LEU A 107 -14.89 -11.60 15.38
CA LEU A 107 -15.30 -11.42 13.99
C LEU A 107 -16.30 -10.27 13.84
N ARG A 108 -17.26 -10.14 14.76
CA ARG A 108 -18.18 -8.98 14.77
C ARG A 108 -17.46 -7.66 14.97
N ASN A 109 -16.42 -7.62 15.81
CA ASN A 109 -15.58 -6.43 15.99
C ASN A 109 -14.83 -6.09 14.70
N GLU A 110 -14.25 -7.07 14.01
CA GLU A 110 -13.60 -6.90 12.72
C GLU A 110 -14.58 -6.39 11.66
N ILE A 111 -15.77 -7.00 11.57
CA ILE A 111 -16.85 -6.57 10.68
C ILE A 111 -17.27 -5.12 11.00
N GLY A 112 -17.41 -4.77 12.27
CA GLY A 112 -17.72 -3.41 12.71
C GLY A 112 -16.66 -2.40 12.27
N TYR A 113 -15.38 -2.75 12.41
CA TYR A 113 -14.27 -1.94 11.92
C TYR A 113 -14.32 -1.76 10.39
N LEU A 114 -14.49 -2.86 9.65
CA LEU A 114 -14.61 -2.84 8.19
C LEU A 114 -15.80 -1.99 7.74
N LYS A 115 -16.98 -2.14 8.37
CA LYS A 115 -18.20 -1.34 8.08
C LYS A 115 -18.02 0.14 8.39
N SER A 116 -17.28 0.48 9.45
CA SER A 116 -17.01 1.88 9.81
C SER A 116 -16.06 2.59 8.83
N ASN A 117 -15.20 1.81 8.17
CA ASN A 117 -14.22 2.29 7.21
C ASN A 117 -14.64 2.07 5.73
N SER A 118 -15.74 1.35 5.48
CA SER A 118 -16.22 0.98 4.14
C SER A 118 -17.03 2.05 3.41
N GLY A 119 -17.09 3.27 3.95
CA GLY A 119 -17.41 4.46 3.15
C GLY A 119 -16.26 4.88 2.21
N LYS A 120 -15.14 4.14 2.20
CA LYS A 120 -14.00 4.42 1.32
C LYS A 120 -14.32 3.97 -0.12
N HIS A 121 -14.49 4.94 -1.00
CA HIS A 121 -14.48 4.73 -2.44
C HIS A 121 -13.03 4.54 -2.90
N TRP A 122 -12.76 3.43 -3.58
CA TRP A 122 -11.45 3.17 -4.19
C TRP A 122 -11.46 3.59 -5.64
N HIS A 123 -10.51 4.43 -6.01
CA HIS A 123 -10.34 4.90 -7.37
C HIS A 123 -9.59 3.86 -8.22
N ILE A 124 -10.18 3.54 -9.37
CA ILE A 124 -9.65 2.60 -10.37
C ILE A 124 -9.63 3.28 -11.74
N PHE A 125 -8.59 3.07 -12.54
CA PHE A 125 -8.34 3.79 -13.78
C PHE A 125 -7.72 2.90 -14.84
N ASP A 126 -7.54 3.43 -16.06
CA ASP A 126 -7.02 2.68 -17.22
C ASP A 126 -7.75 1.35 -17.44
N GLY A 127 -9.07 1.41 -17.38
CA GLY A 127 -9.93 0.25 -17.54
C GLY A 127 -9.86 -0.31 -18.94
N GLU A 128 -9.28 -1.50 -19.07
CA GLU A 128 -9.21 -2.26 -20.31
C GLU A 128 -10.11 -3.47 -20.25
N LYS A 129 -10.93 -3.65 -21.29
CA LYS A 129 -11.72 -4.87 -21.44
C LYS A 129 -10.78 -6.03 -21.78
N ILE A 130 -10.63 -6.97 -20.85
CA ILE A 130 -9.82 -8.18 -21.05
C ILE A 130 -10.54 -9.08 -22.05
N GLU A 131 -11.73 -9.52 -21.65
CA GLU A 131 -12.50 -10.48 -22.43
C GLU A 131 -13.98 -10.45 -22.03
N GLN A 132 -14.77 -11.15 -22.83
CA GLN A 132 -16.17 -11.40 -22.53
C GLN A 132 -16.36 -12.91 -22.48
N VAL A 133 -16.55 -13.41 -21.27
CA VAL A 133 -16.71 -14.84 -21.03
C VAL A 133 -18.02 -15.04 -20.29
N ASN A 134 -18.89 -15.88 -20.85
CA ASN A 134 -20.14 -16.30 -20.22
C ASN A 134 -21.07 -15.12 -19.83
N GLY A 135 -21.32 -14.15 -20.73
CA GLY A 135 -22.26 -13.04 -20.49
C GLY A 135 -21.86 -12.06 -19.38
N LYS A 136 -20.67 -12.23 -18.80
CA LYS A 136 -20.01 -11.24 -17.94
C LYS A 136 -18.90 -10.57 -18.74
N TYR A 137 -18.70 -9.30 -18.47
CA TYR A 137 -17.59 -8.54 -19.00
C TYR A 137 -16.51 -8.47 -17.94
N TYR A 138 -15.30 -8.79 -18.35
CA TYR A 138 -14.12 -8.76 -17.50
C TYR A 138 -13.31 -7.54 -17.88
N TYR A 139 -13.09 -6.68 -16.90
CA TYR A 139 -12.27 -5.50 -17.06
C TYR A 139 -11.11 -5.60 -16.09
N SER A 140 -9.94 -5.29 -16.61
CA SER A 140 -8.76 -4.99 -15.82
C SER A 140 -8.76 -3.50 -15.59
N PHE A 141 -8.64 -3.08 -14.34
CA PHE A 141 -8.36 -1.68 -14.00
C PHE A 141 -7.09 -1.63 -13.19
N GLU A 142 -6.37 -0.52 -13.31
CA GLU A 142 -5.32 -0.13 -12.39
C GLU A 142 -5.93 0.59 -11.18
N CYS A 143 -5.29 0.53 -10.03
CA CYS A 143 -5.78 1.02 -8.74
C CYS A 143 -4.75 1.98 -8.15
N ASP A 144 -5.23 2.99 -7.43
CA ASP A 144 -4.31 3.95 -6.81
C ASP A 144 -3.60 3.40 -5.57
N GLU A 145 -4.24 2.46 -4.92
CA GLU A 145 -3.75 1.73 -3.76
C GLU A 145 -3.85 0.23 -4.04
N GLU A 146 -3.02 -0.54 -3.34
CA GLU A 146 -3.16 -1.99 -3.32
C GLU A 146 -4.40 -2.36 -2.50
N LEU A 147 -5.15 -3.33 -3.00
CA LEU A 147 -6.44 -3.73 -2.47
C LEU A 147 -6.38 -5.21 -2.11
N ASN A 148 -6.57 -5.53 -0.84
CA ASN A 148 -6.65 -6.92 -0.35
C ASN A 148 -8.10 -7.35 -0.20
N LEU A 149 -8.84 -7.35 -1.32
CA LEU A 149 -10.22 -7.80 -1.33
C LEU A 149 -10.29 -9.24 -1.86
N PRO A 150 -10.86 -10.19 -1.10
CA PRO A 150 -10.97 -11.56 -1.53
C PRO A 150 -11.67 -11.70 -2.90
N SER A 151 -11.22 -12.64 -3.72
CA SER A 151 -11.97 -13.06 -4.91
C SER A 151 -13.39 -13.50 -4.51
N GLY A 152 -14.38 -13.03 -5.24
CA GLY A 152 -15.79 -13.25 -4.95
C GLY A 152 -16.46 -12.11 -4.16
N THR A 153 -15.68 -11.15 -3.64
CA THR A 153 -16.22 -9.95 -3.00
C THR A 153 -17.14 -9.20 -3.96
N LYS A 154 -18.38 -8.97 -3.55
CA LYS A 154 -19.30 -8.10 -4.28
C LYS A 154 -18.88 -6.65 -4.07
N ILE A 155 -18.89 -5.90 -5.17
CA ILE A 155 -18.54 -4.49 -5.18
C ILE A 155 -19.59 -3.71 -5.96
N THR A 156 -19.68 -2.42 -5.65
CA THR A 156 -20.54 -1.48 -6.33
C THR A 156 -19.67 -0.46 -7.06
N LEU A 157 -19.88 -0.29 -8.36
CA LEU A 157 -19.13 0.66 -9.18
C LEU A 157 -19.85 2.01 -9.23
N TRP A 158 -19.07 3.08 -9.16
CA TRP A 158 -19.50 4.47 -9.09
C TRP A 158 -18.72 5.32 -10.11
N LYS A 159 -19.36 6.39 -10.61
CA LYS A 159 -18.71 7.46 -11.37
C LYS A 159 -19.16 8.79 -10.80
N GLY A 160 -18.34 9.40 -9.94
CA GLY A 160 -18.78 10.47 -9.06
C GLY A 160 -19.90 9.96 -8.15
N GLU A 161 -20.99 10.73 -8.01
CA GLU A 161 -22.13 10.34 -7.16
C GLU A 161 -23.07 9.31 -7.82
N SER A 162 -22.86 8.97 -9.10
CA SER A 162 -23.75 8.06 -9.84
C SER A 162 -23.32 6.60 -9.73
N LEU A 163 -24.24 5.74 -9.30
CA LEU A 163 -24.09 4.29 -9.30
C LEU A 163 -24.17 3.73 -10.72
N ILE A 164 -23.20 2.90 -11.11
CA ILE A 164 -23.09 2.35 -12.46
C ILE A 164 -23.64 0.93 -12.51
N SER A 165 -23.08 0.04 -11.69
CA SER A 165 -23.40 -1.38 -11.71
C SER A 165 -22.78 -2.10 -10.52
N GLU A 166 -23.37 -3.22 -10.15
CA GLU A 166 -22.71 -4.19 -9.27
C GLU A 166 -21.70 -5.04 -10.06
N ALA A 167 -20.56 -5.27 -9.46
CA ALA A 167 -19.54 -6.16 -9.96
C ALA A 167 -19.08 -7.14 -8.88
N VAL A 168 -18.35 -8.17 -9.29
CA VAL A 168 -17.72 -9.12 -8.39
C VAL A 168 -16.24 -9.11 -8.70
N ILE A 169 -15.42 -8.92 -7.67
CA ILE A 169 -13.97 -9.05 -7.77
C ILE A 169 -13.66 -10.48 -8.18
N VAL A 170 -13.08 -10.63 -9.36
CA VAL A 170 -12.55 -11.91 -9.83
C VAL A 170 -11.16 -12.08 -9.24
N ASP A 171 -10.38 -11.02 -9.35
CA ASP A 171 -9.00 -10.96 -8.90
C ASP A 171 -8.65 -9.54 -8.47
N CYS A 172 -7.73 -9.44 -7.53
CA CYS A 172 -7.29 -8.16 -6.99
C CYS A 172 -5.84 -8.33 -6.56
N GLU A 173 -4.92 -7.99 -7.45
CA GLU A 173 -3.48 -8.22 -7.27
C GLU A 173 -2.63 -7.09 -7.85
N ASP A 174 -1.50 -6.85 -7.23
CA ASP A 174 -0.63 -5.69 -7.47
C ASP A 174 -1.42 -4.38 -7.35
N PHE A 175 -1.42 -3.61 -8.42
CA PHE A 175 -2.25 -2.41 -8.57
C PHE A 175 -3.39 -2.70 -9.54
N THR A 176 -3.70 -3.96 -9.81
CA THR A 176 -4.65 -4.35 -10.83
C THR A 176 -5.83 -5.08 -10.21
N ILE A 177 -7.02 -4.58 -10.48
CA ILE A 177 -8.26 -5.26 -10.11
C ILE A 177 -8.92 -5.80 -11.37
N ILE A 178 -9.28 -7.08 -11.33
CA ILE A 178 -10.10 -7.71 -12.35
C ILE A 178 -11.49 -7.88 -11.79
N ILE A 179 -12.43 -7.19 -12.40
CA ILE A 179 -13.83 -7.23 -12.00
C ILE A 179 -14.67 -7.93 -13.06
N SER A 180 -15.67 -8.67 -12.62
CA SER A 180 -16.69 -9.24 -13.49
C SER A 180 -18.02 -8.58 -13.22
N LEU A 181 -18.67 -8.08 -14.26
CA LEU A 181 -20.00 -7.49 -14.18
C LEU A 181 -20.87 -7.92 -15.35
N LYS A 182 -22.19 -7.76 -15.20
CA LYS A 182 -23.17 -8.13 -16.23
C LYS A 182 -23.27 -7.09 -17.34
N ALA A 183 -23.01 -5.82 -17.03
CA ALA A 183 -23.09 -4.71 -17.99
C ALA A 183 -21.78 -4.52 -18.77
N ASN A 184 -21.90 -4.09 -20.04
CA ASN A 184 -20.76 -3.75 -20.89
C ASN A 184 -20.41 -2.28 -20.71
N LEU A 185 -19.34 -2.00 -19.99
CA LEU A 185 -18.75 -0.67 -19.94
C LEU A 185 -17.92 -0.46 -21.22
N ASN A 186 -17.79 0.76 -21.74
CA ASN A 186 -17.11 1.01 -23.01
C ASN A 186 -15.68 0.43 -23.08
N THR A 187 -15.12 0.30 -24.29
CA THR A 187 -13.84 -0.41 -24.54
C THR A 187 -12.63 0.19 -23.82
N LYS A 188 -12.66 1.48 -23.49
CA LYS A 188 -11.72 2.14 -22.59
C LYS A 188 -12.48 2.98 -21.58
N LEU A 189 -12.12 2.83 -20.31
CA LEU A 189 -12.63 3.65 -19.21
C LEU A 189 -11.45 4.40 -18.58
N ASN A 190 -11.56 5.72 -18.51
CA ASN A 190 -10.48 6.54 -17.96
C ASN A 190 -10.35 6.34 -16.45
N SER A 191 -11.47 6.41 -15.72
CA SER A 191 -11.53 6.12 -14.30
C SER A 191 -12.95 5.85 -13.81
N LEU A 192 -13.02 5.09 -12.72
CA LEU A 192 -14.21 4.75 -11.93
C LEU A 192 -13.84 4.75 -10.46
N GLU A 193 -14.85 4.71 -9.61
CA GLU A 193 -14.70 4.38 -8.20
C GLU A 193 -15.45 3.09 -7.90
N PHE A 194 -15.04 2.35 -6.87
CA PHE A 194 -15.85 1.26 -6.36
C PHE A 194 -15.86 1.24 -4.84
N SER A 195 -16.94 0.71 -4.27
CA SER A 195 -17.03 0.33 -2.87
C SER A 195 -17.20 -1.18 -2.77
N ALA A 196 -16.73 -1.78 -1.68
CA ALA A 196 -16.78 -3.21 -1.44
C ALA A 196 -17.49 -3.48 -0.11
N GLU A 197 -18.15 -4.63 -0.04
CA GLU A 197 -18.72 -5.15 1.22
C GLU A 197 -17.89 -6.36 1.72
N PRO A 198 -16.63 -6.17 2.14
CA PRO A 198 -15.73 -7.28 2.49
C PRO A 198 -16.20 -8.12 3.69
N TRP A 199 -17.15 -7.62 4.50
CA TRP A 199 -17.65 -8.32 5.68
C TRP A 199 -18.60 -9.48 5.36
N TYR A 200 -19.20 -9.58 4.17
CA TYR A 200 -20.17 -10.64 3.86
C TYR A 200 -19.60 -12.05 4.08
N ILE A 201 -18.33 -12.26 3.72
CA ILE A 201 -17.65 -13.55 3.92
C ILE A 201 -17.46 -13.83 5.42
N LEU A 202 -17.23 -12.80 6.24
CA LEU A 202 -17.08 -12.93 7.68
C LEU A 202 -18.42 -13.18 8.37
N ASP A 203 -19.50 -12.54 7.91
CA ASP A 203 -20.87 -12.81 8.36
C ASP A 203 -21.25 -14.27 8.06
N GLU A 204 -20.96 -14.77 6.85
CA GLU A 204 -21.19 -16.17 6.51
C GLU A 204 -20.33 -17.11 7.38
N LEU A 205 -19.06 -16.76 7.64
CA LEU A 205 -18.21 -17.53 8.53
C LEU A 205 -18.80 -17.63 9.95
N ILE A 206 -19.39 -16.55 10.48
CA ILE A 206 -20.11 -16.57 11.76
C ILE A 206 -21.28 -17.58 11.70
N THR A 207 -22.06 -17.57 10.61
CA THR A 207 -23.14 -18.55 10.41
C THR A 207 -22.63 -19.99 10.44
N GLN A 208 -21.49 -20.26 9.78
CA GLN A 208 -20.88 -21.58 9.80
C GLN A 208 -20.39 -21.97 11.21
N LEU A 209 -19.76 -21.06 11.94
CA LEU A 209 -19.32 -21.30 13.33
C LEU A 209 -20.48 -21.63 14.27
N ASN A 210 -21.62 -20.95 14.14
CA ASN A 210 -22.81 -21.21 14.95
C ASN A 210 -23.40 -22.60 14.66
N THR A 211 -23.32 -23.04 13.41
CA THR A 211 -23.71 -24.41 13.02
C THR A 211 -22.78 -25.44 13.65
N ILE A 212 -21.46 -25.23 13.55
CA ILE A 212 -20.43 -26.10 14.15
C ILE A 212 -20.58 -26.18 15.67
N CYS A 213 -20.85 -25.04 16.32
CA CYS A 213 -21.05 -24.96 17.76
C CYS A 213 -22.19 -25.88 18.26
N SER A 214 -23.20 -26.08 17.42
CA SER A 214 -24.39 -26.88 17.76
C SER A 214 -24.15 -28.39 17.62
N SER A 215 -23.19 -28.80 16.79
CA SER A 215 -22.83 -30.21 16.56
C SER A 215 -21.36 -30.30 16.12
N PRO A 216 -20.40 -30.22 17.07
CA PRO A 216 -18.99 -30.27 16.74
C PRO A 216 -18.55 -31.67 16.33
N SER A 217 -17.67 -31.78 15.34
CA SER A 217 -17.00 -33.05 15.04
C SER A 217 -15.91 -33.36 16.08
N PRO A 218 -15.53 -34.64 16.27
CA PRO A 218 -14.45 -35.01 17.19
C PRO A 218 -13.12 -34.28 16.88
N ILE A 219 -12.84 -34.05 15.59
CA ILE A 219 -11.67 -33.28 15.15
C ILE A 219 -11.76 -31.82 15.63
N VAL A 220 -12.92 -31.18 15.51
CA VAL A 220 -13.12 -29.79 15.98
C VAL A 220 -13.02 -29.71 17.50
N GLU A 221 -13.59 -30.68 18.20
CA GLU A 221 -13.51 -30.77 19.66
C GLU A 221 -12.06 -30.82 20.11
N GLN A 222 -11.27 -31.78 19.61
CA GLN A 222 -9.84 -31.89 19.90
C GLN A 222 -9.08 -30.61 19.52
N LEU A 223 -9.32 -30.06 18.33
CA LEU A 223 -8.61 -28.88 17.84
C LEU A 223 -8.82 -27.65 18.75
N CYS A 224 -10.04 -27.47 19.28
CA CYS A 224 -10.40 -26.31 20.10
C CYS A 224 -9.99 -26.46 21.58
N THR A 225 -9.93 -27.69 22.11
CA THR A 225 -9.75 -27.93 23.56
C THR A 225 -8.43 -28.60 23.92
N GLU A 226 -7.76 -29.29 22.99
CA GLU A 226 -6.59 -30.13 23.30
C GLU A 226 -5.27 -29.64 22.69
N GLY A 227 -5.25 -28.53 21.94
CA GLY A 227 -4.00 -28.04 21.31
C GLY A 227 -2.84 -27.93 22.32
N PRO A 228 -2.91 -27.04 23.32
CA PRO A 228 -1.82 -26.87 24.27
C PRO A 228 -1.52 -28.08 25.17
N SER A 229 -2.47 -29.00 25.39
CA SER A 229 -2.23 -30.23 26.18
C SER A 229 -1.39 -31.26 25.42
N ASN A 230 -1.20 -31.10 24.11
CA ASN A 230 -0.39 -31.96 23.26
C ASN A 230 1.10 -31.60 23.22
N ILE A 231 1.55 -30.62 24.01
CA ILE A 231 2.97 -30.24 24.16
C ILE A 231 3.73 -31.31 24.95
N LYS A 232 4.93 -31.68 24.49
CA LYS A 232 5.82 -32.65 25.17
C LYS A 232 7.14 -31.98 25.55
N SER A 233 7.28 -31.67 26.85
CA SER A 233 8.33 -30.81 27.40
C SER A 233 9.77 -31.37 27.42
N ASN A 234 10.00 -32.59 26.95
CA ASN A 234 11.33 -33.22 26.91
C ASN A 234 11.62 -33.96 25.59
N GLU A 235 10.81 -33.74 24.56
CA GLU A 235 11.00 -34.36 23.27
C GLU A 235 11.45 -33.32 22.23
N LYS A 236 12.38 -33.72 21.36
CA LYS A 236 12.78 -32.88 20.22
C LYS A 236 11.69 -32.90 19.13
N ILE A 237 11.57 -31.79 18.42
CA ILE A 237 10.67 -31.64 17.28
C ILE A 237 10.94 -32.74 16.25
N LYS A 238 9.88 -33.46 15.87
CA LYS A 238 9.97 -34.50 14.85
C LYS A 238 10.11 -33.85 13.47
N CYS A 239 10.97 -34.40 12.63
CA CYS A 239 11.36 -33.77 11.38
C CYS A 239 11.38 -34.76 10.22
N GLY A 240 11.05 -34.26 9.02
CA GLY A 240 11.26 -34.95 7.75
C GLY A 240 9.97 -35.35 7.03
N PRO A 241 10.04 -35.52 5.69
CA PRO A 241 8.87 -35.79 4.87
C PRO A 241 8.22 -37.15 5.16
N MET A 242 9.00 -38.18 5.46
CA MET A 242 8.48 -39.52 5.77
C MET A 242 7.64 -39.51 7.06
N TYR A 243 8.10 -38.79 8.09
CA TYR A 243 7.36 -38.66 9.34
C TYR A 243 6.08 -37.83 9.16
N ALA A 244 6.16 -36.74 8.40
CA ALA A 244 4.98 -35.94 8.04
C ALA A 244 3.92 -36.77 7.31
N MET A 245 4.34 -37.63 6.37
CA MET A 245 3.45 -38.57 5.67
C MET A 245 2.80 -39.56 6.64
N GLN A 246 3.59 -40.20 7.50
CA GLN A 246 3.09 -41.17 8.46
C GLN A 246 2.04 -40.55 9.39
N MET A 247 2.31 -39.35 9.92
CA MET A 247 1.34 -38.63 10.76
C MET A 247 0.06 -38.32 10.00
N ALA A 248 0.17 -37.71 8.81
CA ALA A 248 -0.99 -37.32 8.01
C ALA A 248 -1.90 -38.51 7.62
N LEU A 249 -1.31 -39.70 7.47
CA LEU A 249 -2.05 -40.92 7.12
C LEU A 249 -2.64 -41.68 8.32
N SER A 250 -2.27 -41.33 9.55
CA SER A 250 -2.62 -42.10 10.76
C SER A 250 -3.30 -41.29 11.86
N GLN A 251 -3.00 -39.99 11.98
CA GLN A 251 -3.55 -39.13 13.01
C GLN A 251 -4.78 -38.36 12.53
N ALA A 252 -5.71 -38.08 13.44
CA ALA A 252 -6.88 -37.26 13.13
C ALA A 252 -6.51 -35.79 12.83
N ILE A 253 -5.50 -35.25 13.52
CA ILE A 253 -4.99 -33.89 13.33
C ILE A 253 -3.49 -33.95 13.10
N THR A 254 -3.01 -33.27 12.06
CA THR A 254 -1.57 -33.14 11.77
C THR A 254 -1.24 -31.72 11.35
N PHE A 255 -0.23 -31.13 11.99
CA PHE A 255 0.40 -29.87 11.62
C PHE A 255 1.76 -30.11 10.98
N ILE A 256 1.93 -29.66 9.75
CA ILE A 256 3.20 -29.70 9.04
C ILE A 256 3.76 -28.28 8.98
N TRP A 257 4.78 -28.04 9.79
CA TRP A 257 5.56 -26.81 9.71
C TRP A 257 6.55 -26.90 8.56
N GLY A 258 6.30 -26.14 7.50
CA GLY A 258 7.14 -26.13 6.32
C GLY A 258 7.81 -24.79 6.07
N PRO A 259 9.03 -24.57 6.57
CA PRO A 259 9.85 -23.41 6.21
C PRO A 259 10.05 -23.24 4.68
N PRO A 260 10.56 -22.09 4.22
CA PRO A 260 10.77 -21.81 2.79
C PRO A 260 11.65 -22.84 2.09
N GLY A 261 11.22 -23.28 0.90
CA GLY A 261 11.99 -24.20 0.06
C GLY A 261 12.00 -25.66 0.52
N THR A 262 11.22 -26.03 1.53
CA THR A 262 11.24 -27.39 2.12
C THR A 262 10.33 -28.41 1.42
N GLY A 263 9.61 -27.98 0.38
CA GLY A 263 8.74 -28.86 -0.40
C GLY A 263 7.33 -29.05 0.19
N LYS A 264 6.75 -28.04 0.85
CA LYS A 264 5.35 -28.06 1.33
C LYS A 264 4.35 -28.59 0.29
N THR A 265 4.34 -28.01 -0.90
CA THR A 265 3.45 -28.43 -1.99
C THR A 265 3.75 -29.86 -2.46
N GLN A 266 5.01 -30.31 -2.38
CA GLN A 266 5.40 -31.69 -2.70
C GLN A 266 4.78 -32.67 -1.70
N ILE A 267 4.96 -32.43 -0.39
CA ILE A 267 4.44 -33.33 0.63
C ILE A 267 2.91 -33.32 0.64
N LEU A 268 2.28 -32.15 0.43
CA LEU A 268 0.83 -32.01 0.30
C LEU A 268 0.30 -32.90 -0.82
N ALA A 269 0.91 -32.84 -2.00
CA ALA A 269 0.47 -33.62 -3.14
C ALA A 269 0.64 -35.13 -2.89
N GLN A 270 1.73 -35.54 -2.26
CA GLN A 270 1.94 -36.95 -1.88
C GLN A 270 0.89 -37.42 -0.86
N ILE A 271 0.56 -36.62 0.16
CA ILE A 271 -0.48 -36.95 1.15
C ILE A 271 -1.84 -37.13 0.44
N ALA A 272 -2.18 -36.19 -0.45
CA ALA A 272 -3.41 -36.28 -1.23
C ALA A 272 -3.46 -37.56 -2.08
N ILE A 273 -2.36 -37.91 -2.76
CA ILE A 273 -2.27 -39.11 -3.60
C ILE A 273 -2.43 -40.39 -2.78
N GLU A 274 -1.77 -40.49 -1.62
CA GLU A 274 -1.88 -41.67 -0.76
C GLU A 274 -3.30 -41.86 -0.22
N HIS A 275 -4.01 -40.78 0.11
CA HIS A 275 -5.42 -40.86 0.47
C HIS A 275 -6.33 -41.20 -0.73
N ILE A 276 -6.05 -40.66 -1.92
CA ILE A 276 -6.78 -41.03 -3.15
C ILE A 276 -6.65 -42.53 -3.43
N LYS A 277 -5.46 -43.12 -3.22
CA LYS A 277 -5.23 -44.57 -3.36
C LYS A 277 -6.06 -45.40 -2.37
N LYS A 278 -6.33 -44.87 -1.18
CA LYS A 278 -7.25 -45.46 -0.17
C LYS A 278 -8.74 -45.23 -0.50
N ASN A 279 -9.07 -44.74 -1.70
CA ASN A 279 -10.43 -44.33 -2.10
C ASN A 279 -11.07 -43.23 -1.23
N HIS A 280 -10.26 -42.48 -0.48
CA HIS A 280 -10.75 -41.34 0.30
C HIS A 280 -11.12 -40.17 -0.61
N THR A 281 -12.11 -39.40 -0.18
CA THR A 281 -12.42 -38.06 -0.71
C THR A 281 -11.56 -37.01 -0.03
N VAL A 282 -10.92 -36.15 -0.83
CA VAL A 282 -9.93 -35.17 -0.36
C VAL A 282 -10.38 -33.76 -0.76
N LEU A 283 -10.48 -32.87 0.22
CA LEU A 283 -10.67 -31.43 0.01
C LEU A 283 -9.36 -30.70 0.31
N MET A 284 -8.82 -30.00 -0.68
CA MET A 284 -7.68 -29.11 -0.50
C MET A 284 -8.15 -27.66 -0.45
N LEU A 285 -7.84 -26.98 0.66
CA LEU A 285 -8.17 -25.59 0.92
C LEU A 285 -6.90 -24.76 1.06
N SER A 286 -6.97 -23.49 0.65
CA SER A 286 -5.97 -22.49 1.00
C SER A 286 -6.59 -21.10 1.00
N TYR A 287 -5.87 -20.13 1.56
CA TYR A 287 -6.23 -18.72 1.54
C TYR A 287 -6.09 -18.09 0.15
N SER A 288 -5.10 -18.50 -0.65
CA SER A 288 -4.78 -17.88 -1.95
C SER A 288 -5.07 -18.78 -3.15
N ASN A 289 -5.49 -18.20 -4.29
CA ASN A 289 -5.69 -18.97 -5.53
C ASN A 289 -4.39 -19.58 -6.06
N VAL A 290 -3.24 -18.90 -5.88
CA VAL A 290 -1.93 -19.37 -6.34
C VAL A 290 -1.54 -20.68 -5.65
N SER A 291 -1.77 -20.78 -4.34
CA SER A 291 -1.51 -22.00 -3.58
C SER A 291 -2.41 -23.16 -4.03
N VAL A 292 -3.70 -22.89 -4.25
CA VAL A 292 -4.66 -23.90 -4.73
C VAL A 292 -4.28 -24.42 -6.12
N ASP A 293 -3.92 -23.52 -7.04
CA ASP A 293 -3.50 -23.88 -8.40
C ASP A 293 -2.20 -24.70 -8.39
N GLY A 294 -1.22 -24.29 -7.58
CA GLY A 294 0.03 -25.03 -7.42
C GLY A 294 -0.17 -26.42 -6.83
N ALA A 295 -1.08 -26.57 -5.86
CA ALA A 295 -1.37 -27.85 -5.23
C ALA A 295 -2.00 -28.85 -6.21
N ILE A 296 -3.04 -28.45 -6.96
CA ILE A 296 -3.69 -29.37 -7.90
C ILE A 296 -2.79 -29.74 -9.07
N MET A 297 -2.03 -28.79 -9.61
CA MET A 297 -1.03 -29.08 -10.64
C MET A 297 -0.01 -30.09 -10.13
N ARG A 298 0.48 -29.92 -8.89
CA ARG A 298 1.45 -30.84 -8.31
C ARG A 298 0.90 -32.25 -8.09
N VAL A 299 -0.37 -32.38 -7.69
CA VAL A 299 -1.06 -33.68 -7.60
C VAL A 299 -1.15 -34.32 -8.97
N HIS A 300 -1.55 -33.57 -10.00
CA HIS A 300 -1.64 -34.07 -11.37
C HIS A 300 -0.27 -34.52 -11.92
N ASP A 301 0.78 -33.72 -11.72
CA ASP A 301 2.12 -34.01 -12.20
C ASP A 301 2.71 -35.29 -11.57
N LEU A 302 2.41 -35.56 -10.30
CA LEU A 302 2.89 -36.75 -9.59
C LEU A 302 2.03 -37.99 -9.83
N ALA A 303 0.78 -37.82 -10.28
CA ALA A 303 -0.15 -38.91 -10.55
C ALA A 303 -0.99 -38.61 -11.81
N PRO A 304 -0.36 -38.59 -13.01
CA PRO A 304 -1.04 -38.23 -14.25
C PRO A 304 -2.13 -39.22 -14.66
N ASP A 305 -2.06 -40.46 -14.18
CA ASP A 305 -3.00 -41.55 -14.49
C ASP A 305 -4.36 -41.42 -13.78
N ILE A 306 -4.53 -40.43 -12.88
CA ILE A 306 -5.81 -40.20 -12.23
C ILE A 306 -6.85 -39.75 -13.27
N LYS A 307 -7.90 -40.56 -13.42
CA LYS A 307 -8.98 -40.36 -14.41
C LYS A 307 -9.54 -38.93 -14.38
N ALA A 308 -9.75 -38.37 -15.57
CA ALA A 308 -10.35 -37.04 -15.75
C ALA A 308 -11.71 -36.92 -15.03
N GLY A 309 -11.89 -35.84 -14.27
CA GLY A 309 -13.06 -35.61 -13.42
C GLY A 309 -12.93 -36.11 -11.99
N LYS A 310 -11.85 -36.84 -11.64
CA LYS A 310 -11.54 -37.15 -10.24
C LYS A 310 -10.79 -36.01 -9.53
N LEU A 311 -9.90 -35.32 -10.23
CA LEU A 311 -9.17 -34.13 -9.74
C LEU A 311 -9.83 -32.88 -10.30
N ILE A 312 -10.35 -32.01 -9.45
CA ILE A 312 -11.03 -30.79 -9.89
C ILE A 312 -10.60 -29.56 -9.08
N ARG A 313 -10.13 -28.53 -9.80
CA ARG A 313 -10.01 -27.16 -9.34
C ARG A 313 -11.38 -26.50 -9.45
N TYR A 314 -11.95 -26.13 -8.32
CA TYR A 314 -13.24 -25.48 -8.26
C TYR A 314 -13.08 -23.99 -7.93
N GLY A 315 -13.52 -23.11 -8.82
CA GLY A 315 -13.30 -21.66 -8.75
C GLY A 315 -12.38 -21.13 -9.83
N TYR A 316 -11.93 -19.89 -9.68
CA TYR A 316 -11.11 -19.21 -10.68
C TYR A 316 -9.64 -19.65 -10.59
N ALA A 317 -9.09 -20.16 -11.70
CA ALA A 317 -7.68 -20.48 -11.85
C ALA A 317 -6.90 -19.28 -12.40
N ARG A 318 -5.66 -19.09 -11.95
CA ARG A 318 -4.75 -18.02 -12.37
C ARG A 318 -3.60 -18.55 -13.22
N GLN A 319 -3.15 -19.77 -12.97
CA GLN A 319 -2.05 -20.34 -13.72
C GLN A 319 -2.47 -20.64 -15.18
N PRO A 320 -1.76 -20.12 -16.20
CA PRO A 320 -2.09 -20.38 -17.60
C PRO A 320 -2.12 -21.87 -17.94
N ALA A 321 -1.24 -22.67 -17.34
CA ALA A 321 -1.22 -24.11 -17.51
C ALA A 321 -2.55 -24.75 -17.08
N LEU A 322 -3.12 -24.30 -15.96
CA LEU A 322 -4.38 -24.82 -15.42
C LEU A 322 -5.60 -24.29 -16.21
N LEU A 323 -5.57 -23.02 -16.61
CA LEU A 323 -6.61 -22.40 -17.46
C LEU A 323 -6.72 -23.09 -18.83
N ASN A 324 -5.59 -23.49 -19.40
CA ASN A 324 -5.53 -24.20 -20.67
C ASN A 324 -5.72 -25.73 -20.51
N HIS A 325 -5.74 -26.22 -19.28
CA HIS A 325 -5.85 -27.64 -19.02
C HIS A 325 -7.27 -28.15 -19.37
N PRO A 326 -7.41 -29.22 -20.17
CA PRO A 326 -8.72 -29.68 -20.64
C PRO A 326 -9.66 -30.15 -19.52
N PHE A 327 -9.12 -30.80 -18.48
CA PHE A 327 -9.97 -31.49 -17.49
C PHE A 327 -9.72 -31.16 -16.00
N LEU A 328 -8.77 -30.27 -15.67
CA LEU A 328 -8.44 -30.02 -14.26
C LEU A 328 -9.30 -28.94 -13.62
N THR A 329 -9.90 -28.03 -14.39
CA THR A 329 -10.87 -27.08 -13.86
C THR A 329 -12.28 -27.62 -14.02
N SER A 330 -13.17 -27.33 -13.05
CA SER A 330 -14.58 -27.70 -13.14
C SER A 330 -15.18 -27.23 -14.47
N TYR A 331 -14.89 -25.98 -14.82
CA TYR A 331 -15.40 -25.34 -16.03
C TYR A 331 -14.94 -26.01 -17.33
N ASN A 332 -13.62 -26.24 -17.50
CA ASN A 332 -13.11 -26.84 -18.74
C ASN A 332 -13.56 -28.29 -18.89
N TYR A 333 -13.57 -29.03 -17.78
CA TYR A 333 -14.06 -30.41 -17.79
C TYR A 333 -15.54 -30.50 -18.19
N THR A 334 -16.39 -29.61 -17.66
CA THR A 334 -17.79 -29.51 -18.08
C THR A 334 -17.90 -29.18 -19.57
N LEU A 335 -17.15 -28.20 -20.07
CA LEU A 335 -17.17 -27.84 -21.49
C LEU A 335 -16.77 -29.01 -22.40
N GLN A 336 -15.74 -29.76 -22.03
CA GLN A 336 -15.26 -30.92 -22.78
C GLN A 336 -16.30 -32.05 -22.86
N LYS A 337 -17.09 -32.23 -21.80
CA LYS A 337 -18.21 -33.21 -21.81
C LYS A 337 -19.36 -32.84 -22.74
N HIS A 338 -19.46 -31.57 -23.14
CA HIS A 338 -20.55 -31.09 -24.00
C HIS A 338 -20.01 -30.41 -25.27
N PRO A 339 -19.40 -31.17 -26.21
CA PRO A 339 -18.77 -30.60 -27.41
C PRO A 339 -19.76 -29.83 -28.30
N LYS A 340 -21.02 -30.26 -28.36
CA LYS A 340 -22.08 -29.53 -29.08
C LYS A 340 -22.33 -28.13 -28.47
N LEU A 341 -22.44 -28.04 -27.15
CA LEU A 341 -22.62 -26.76 -26.44
C LEU A 341 -21.37 -25.88 -26.54
N LEU A 342 -20.18 -26.46 -26.58
CA LEU A 342 -18.93 -25.72 -26.81
C LEU A 342 -18.90 -25.09 -28.21
N ASN A 343 -19.24 -25.85 -29.25
CA ASN A 343 -19.32 -25.35 -30.62
C ASN A 343 -20.38 -24.24 -30.75
N GLU A 344 -21.59 -24.49 -30.27
CA GLU A 344 -22.68 -23.51 -30.25
C GLU A 344 -22.25 -22.22 -29.54
N ARG A 345 -21.65 -22.33 -28.35
CA ARG A 345 -21.14 -21.17 -27.58
C ARG A 345 -20.10 -20.38 -28.37
N ASN A 346 -19.16 -21.05 -29.02
CA ASN A 346 -18.09 -20.41 -29.78
C ASN A 346 -18.64 -19.67 -31.01
N GLU A 347 -19.60 -20.28 -31.72
CA GLU A 347 -20.29 -19.66 -32.85
C GLU A 347 -21.10 -18.43 -32.41
N LEU A 348 -21.90 -18.56 -31.36
CA LEU A 348 -22.69 -17.46 -30.79
C LEU A 348 -21.80 -16.29 -30.34
N ILE A 349 -20.63 -16.56 -29.74
CA ILE A 349 -19.67 -15.50 -29.37
C ILE A 349 -19.09 -14.81 -30.61
N LYS A 350 -18.71 -15.57 -31.65
CA LYS A 350 -18.19 -15.02 -32.91
C LYS A 350 -19.25 -14.18 -33.62
N GLU A 351 -20.49 -14.65 -33.67
CA GLU A 351 -21.63 -13.94 -34.26
C GLU A 351 -21.91 -12.64 -33.48
N ARG A 352 -22.03 -12.72 -32.15
CA ARG A 352 -22.31 -11.57 -31.28
C ARG A 352 -21.28 -10.45 -31.40
N LYS A 353 -20.00 -10.78 -31.65
CA LYS A 353 -18.93 -9.78 -31.86
C LYS A 353 -19.14 -8.93 -33.11
N LYS A 354 -19.86 -9.44 -34.12
CA LYS A 354 -20.13 -8.76 -35.39
C LYS A 354 -21.44 -7.96 -35.38
N LEU A 355 -22.27 -8.10 -34.35
CA LEU A 355 -23.61 -7.49 -34.27
C LEU A 355 -23.62 -6.18 -33.47
N HIS A 356 -24.50 -5.26 -33.87
CA HIS A 356 -24.74 -4.02 -33.13
C HIS A 356 -25.46 -4.31 -31.79
N ARG A 357 -25.06 -3.62 -30.71
CA ARG A 357 -25.50 -3.93 -29.33
C ARG A 357 -27.01 -3.77 -29.09
N SER A 358 -27.69 -2.94 -29.88
CA SER A 358 -29.14 -2.74 -29.82
C SER A 358 -29.95 -3.68 -30.71
N SER A 359 -29.29 -4.55 -31.49
CA SER A 359 -30.01 -5.47 -32.38
C SER A 359 -30.72 -6.56 -31.58
N LYS A 360 -31.93 -6.93 -32.02
CA LYS A 360 -32.72 -8.02 -31.41
C LYS A 360 -31.90 -9.32 -31.31
N ARG A 361 -31.18 -9.68 -32.38
CA ARG A 361 -30.29 -10.85 -32.43
C ARG A 361 -29.15 -10.79 -31.41
N TYR A 362 -28.56 -9.62 -31.15
CA TYR A 362 -27.53 -9.47 -30.12
C TYR A 362 -28.05 -9.76 -28.70
N LEU A 363 -29.31 -9.38 -28.42
CA LEU A 363 -29.99 -9.67 -27.16
C LEU A 363 -30.34 -11.16 -27.04
N GLU A 364 -30.92 -11.76 -28.08
CA GLU A 364 -31.25 -13.21 -28.14
C GLU A 364 -30.02 -14.09 -27.92
N ILE A 365 -28.90 -13.78 -28.60
CA ILE A 365 -27.63 -14.49 -28.37
C ILE A 365 -27.15 -14.28 -26.92
N GLY A 366 -27.36 -13.08 -26.37
CA GLY A 366 -27.05 -12.78 -24.97
C GLY A 366 -27.80 -13.67 -23.98
N GLU A 367 -29.10 -13.86 -24.20
CA GLU A 367 -29.95 -14.76 -23.41
C GLU A 367 -29.52 -16.21 -23.55
N ARG A 368 -29.29 -16.68 -24.79
CA ARG A 368 -28.84 -18.05 -25.04
C ARG A 368 -27.49 -18.35 -24.38
N LEU A 369 -26.51 -17.45 -24.49
CA LEU A 369 -25.22 -17.58 -23.81
C LEU A 369 -25.37 -17.61 -22.28
N THR A 370 -26.36 -16.91 -21.74
CA THR A 370 -26.68 -16.93 -20.31
C THR A 370 -27.32 -18.25 -19.89
N ALA A 371 -28.20 -18.81 -20.72
CA ALA A 371 -28.80 -20.14 -20.50
C ALA A 371 -27.72 -21.24 -20.54
N ILE A 372 -26.84 -21.23 -21.54
CA ILE A 372 -25.69 -22.15 -21.64
C ILE A 372 -24.83 -22.04 -20.38
N LYS A 373 -24.52 -20.82 -19.92
CA LYS A 373 -23.76 -20.63 -18.69
C LYS A 373 -24.47 -21.23 -17.47
N LYS A 374 -25.77 -20.99 -17.31
CA LYS A 374 -26.54 -21.51 -16.17
C LYS A 374 -26.49 -23.04 -16.17
N TYR A 375 -26.67 -23.66 -17.33
CA TYR A 375 -26.53 -25.10 -17.51
C TYR A 375 -25.13 -25.61 -17.11
N LEU A 376 -24.07 -25.01 -17.68
CA LEU A 376 -22.69 -25.38 -17.35
C LEU A 376 -22.40 -25.25 -15.85
N LYS A 377 -22.94 -24.21 -15.21
CA LYS A 377 -22.76 -24.00 -13.77
C LYS A 377 -23.40 -25.11 -12.95
N GLU A 378 -24.58 -25.59 -13.32
CA GLU A 378 -25.24 -26.71 -12.62
C GLU A 378 -24.48 -28.03 -12.85
N GLU A 379 -24.00 -28.29 -14.06
CA GLU A 379 -23.15 -29.44 -14.37
C GLU A 379 -21.83 -29.42 -13.58
N GLU A 380 -21.19 -28.25 -13.46
CA GLU A 380 -20.00 -28.09 -12.61
C GLU A 380 -20.27 -28.54 -11.17
N LYS A 381 -21.44 -28.22 -10.61
CA LYS A 381 -21.80 -28.68 -9.24
C LYS A 381 -21.86 -30.21 -9.17
N THR A 382 -22.44 -30.84 -10.18
CA THR A 382 -22.55 -32.30 -10.26
C THR A 382 -21.18 -32.95 -10.34
N ILE A 383 -20.26 -32.36 -11.11
CA ILE A 383 -18.87 -32.81 -11.22
C ILE A 383 -18.15 -32.70 -9.88
N VAL A 384 -18.23 -31.54 -9.22
CA VAL A 384 -17.58 -31.31 -7.92
C VAL A 384 -18.06 -32.32 -6.87
N LYS A 385 -19.37 -32.61 -6.82
CA LYS A 385 -19.93 -33.62 -5.91
C LYS A 385 -19.33 -35.01 -6.13
N LYS A 386 -19.14 -35.41 -7.39
CA LYS A 386 -18.60 -36.72 -7.80
C LYS A 386 -17.07 -36.81 -7.77
N SER A 387 -16.37 -35.68 -7.64
CA SER A 387 -14.91 -35.62 -7.65
C SER A 387 -14.33 -36.25 -6.39
N GLN A 388 -13.17 -36.90 -6.56
CA GLN A 388 -12.44 -37.53 -5.47
C GLN A 388 -11.51 -36.53 -4.77
N PHE A 389 -10.90 -35.62 -5.52
CA PHE A 389 -10.08 -34.53 -5.01
C PHE A 389 -10.62 -33.20 -5.52
N VAL A 390 -10.96 -32.30 -4.59
CA VAL A 390 -11.44 -30.94 -4.91
C VAL A 390 -10.48 -29.93 -4.30
N ALA A 391 -9.93 -29.03 -5.13
CA ALA A 391 -9.09 -27.93 -4.67
C ALA A 391 -9.84 -26.60 -4.85
N THR A 392 -9.98 -25.82 -3.78
CA THR A 392 -10.67 -24.51 -3.79
C THR A 392 -10.13 -23.59 -2.70
N THR A 393 -10.43 -22.29 -2.79
CA THR A 393 -10.11 -21.35 -1.70
C THR A 393 -11.07 -21.51 -0.53
N VAL A 394 -10.62 -21.17 0.69
CA VAL A 394 -11.46 -21.21 1.90
C VAL A 394 -12.65 -20.24 1.80
N SER A 395 -12.45 -19.05 1.21
CA SER A 395 -13.54 -18.09 1.00
C SER A 395 -14.66 -18.67 0.15
N LYS A 396 -14.32 -19.45 -0.89
CA LYS A 396 -15.31 -20.14 -1.71
C LYS A 396 -15.96 -21.31 -0.96
N ALA A 397 -15.21 -22.03 -0.14
CA ALA A 397 -15.75 -23.12 0.67
C ALA A 397 -16.79 -22.63 1.69
N ILE A 398 -16.56 -21.48 2.33
CA ILE A 398 -17.48 -20.87 3.31
C ILE A 398 -18.83 -20.52 2.68
N VAL A 399 -18.84 -19.99 1.46
CA VAL A 399 -20.07 -19.46 0.84
C VAL A 399 -20.79 -20.46 -0.06
N ASP A 400 -20.15 -21.57 -0.45
CA ASP A 400 -20.69 -22.50 -1.45
C ASP A 400 -21.23 -23.80 -0.82
N PRO A 401 -22.56 -24.00 -0.78
CA PRO A 401 -23.17 -25.17 -0.13
C PRO A 401 -22.73 -26.51 -0.71
N ILE A 402 -22.24 -26.53 -1.96
CA ILE A 402 -21.72 -27.76 -2.58
C ILE A 402 -20.51 -28.28 -1.81
N ILE A 403 -19.72 -27.36 -1.25
CA ILE A 403 -18.52 -27.69 -0.49
C ILE A 403 -18.90 -27.95 0.96
N TYR A 404 -19.53 -26.99 1.64
CA TYR A 404 -19.72 -27.09 3.10
C TYR A 404 -20.83 -28.05 3.55
N LYS A 405 -21.76 -28.47 2.67
CA LYS A 405 -22.75 -29.52 2.99
C LYS A 405 -22.27 -30.93 2.68
N LYS A 406 -21.03 -31.08 2.20
CA LYS A 406 -20.40 -32.38 1.95
C LYS A 406 -19.28 -32.56 2.97
N ASN A 407 -19.20 -33.74 3.55
CA ASN A 407 -18.06 -34.14 4.37
C ASN A 407 -17.01 -34.85 3.48
N TYR A 408 -15.74 -34.71 3.86
CA TYR A 408 -14.61 -35.28 3.15
C TYR A 408 -13.82 -36.16 4.12
N ASP A 409 -13.34 -37.31 3.65
CA ASP A 409 -12.49 -38.19 4.47
C ASP A 409 -11.25 -37.43 4.96
N VAL A 410 -10.71 -36.57 4.10
CA VAL A 410 -9.51 -35.79 4.37
C VAL A 410 -9.71 -34.34 3.96
N VAL A 411 -9.37 -33.41 4.85
CA VAL A 411 -9.24 -31.99 4.52
C VAL A 411 -7.79 -31.57 4.73
N ILE A 412 -7.19 -31.01 3.69
CA ILE A 412 -5.82 -30.48 3.71
C ILE A 412 -5.89 -28.97 3.56
N PHE A 413 -5.35 -28.22 4.52
CA PHE A 413 -5.29 -26.77 4.51
C PHE A 413 -3.85 -26.29 4.31
N ASP A 414 -3.58 -25.50 3.27
CA ASP A 414 -2.27 -24.90 3.00
C ASP A 414 -2.25 -23.40 3.30
N GLU A 415 -1.07 -22.87 3.66
CA GLU A 415 -0.85 -21.49 4.15
C GLU A 415 -1.68 -21.14 5.39
N ALA A 416 -1.80 -22.08 6.32
CA ALA A 416 -2.63 -21.95 7.52
C ALA A 416 -2.25 -20.79 8.45
N SER A 417 -0.99 -20.32 8.40
CA SER A 417 -0.53 -19.20 9.21
C SER A 417 -1.15 -17.85 8.80
N MET A 418 -1.70 -17.74 7.60
CA MET A 418 -2.36 -16.51 7.12
C MET A 418 -3.88 -16.50 7.33
N ALA A 419 -4.47 -17.65 7.65
CA ALA A 419 -5.92 -17.78 7.79
C ALA A 419 -6.35 -17.41 9.21
N TYR A 420 -7.54 -16.82 9.35
CA TYR A 420 -8.12 -16.65 10.68
C TYR A 420 -8.38 -18.01 11.30
N ILE A 421 -8.14 -18.16 12.60
CA ILE A 421 -8.42 -19.41 13.33
C ILE A 421 -9.84 -19.95 13.08
N PRO A 422 -10.91 -19.12 13.01
CA PRO A 422 -12.25 -19.60 12.68
C PRO A 422 -12.39 -20.22 11.29
N GLN A 423 -11.59 -19.78 10.30
CA GLN A 423 -11.56 -20.40 8.98
C GLN A 423 -10.92 -21.79 9.03
N ILE A 424 -9.93 -21.97 9.91
CA ILE A 424 -9.29 -23.27 10.16
C ILE A 424 -10.26 -24.21 10.89
N ILE A 425 -10.99 -23.72 11.90
CA ILE A 425 -12.05 -24.48 12.60
C ILE A 425 -13.14 -24.92 11.62
N PHE A 426 -13.63 -24.01 10.78
CA PHE A 426 -14.57 -24.33 9.71
C PHE A 426 -14.02 -25.39 8.75
N SER A 427 -12.75 -25.30 8.39
CA SER A 427 -12.13 -26.29 7.49
C SER A 427 -12.02 -27.67 8.15
N ALA A 428 -11.67 -27.71 9.44
CA ALA A 428 -11.59 -28.93 10.22
C ALA A 428 -12.95 -29.60 10.40
N SER A 429 -14.05 -28.85 10.47
CA SER A 429 -15.40 -29.42 10.59
C SER A 429 -15.86 -30.19 9.35
N LEU A 430 -15.21 -29.97 8.20
CA LEU A 430 -15.50 -30.69 6.95
C LEU A 430 -14.80 -32.06 6.87
N ALA A 431 -13.85 -32.34 7.77
CA ALA A 431 -13.08 -33.58 7.80
C ALA A 431 -13.79 -34.67 8.61
N ILE A 432 -13.82 -35.89 8.06
CA ILE A 432 -14.33 -37.09 8.73
C ILE A 432 -13.21 -37.79 9.49
N GLN A 433 -12.05 -38.01 8.84
CA GLN A 433 -10.98 -38.85 9.39
C GLN A 433 -9.71 -38.05 9.67
N HIS A 434 -9.26 -37.24 8.72
CA HIS A 434 -7.96 -36.58 8.81
C HIS A 434 -8.04 -35.08 8.45
N PHE A 435 -7.57 -34.24 9.35
CA PHE A 435 -7.34 -32.82 9.13
C PHE A 435 -5.85 -32.51 9.12
N VAL A 436 -5.33 -32.09 7.97
CA VAL A 436 -3.90 -31.83 7.76
C VAL A 436 -3.68 -30.34 7.49
N CYS A 437 -2.91 -29.69 8.35
CA CYS A 437 -2.70 -28.25 8.34
C CYS A 437 -1.23 -27.94 8.02
N LEU A 438 -0.96 -27.30 6.89
CA LEU A 438 0.38 -26.91 6.44
C LEU A 438 0.54 -25.39 6.53
N GLY A 439 1.69 -24.94 7.01
CA GLY A 439 1.98 -23.52 7.11
C GLY A 439 3.37 -23.20 7.65
N ASP A 440 3.61 -21.91 7.85
CA ASP A 440 4.84 -21.41 8.46
C ASP A 440 4.55 -20.20 9.35
N PHE A 441 4.44 -20.41 10.66
CA PHE A 441 4.22 -19.36 11.66
C PHE A 441 5.41 -18.40 11.81
N CYS A 442 6.54 -18.64 11.13
CA CYS A 442 7.65 -17.69 11.00
C CYS A 442 7.52 -16.78 9.75
N GLN A 443 6.48 -16.96 8.93
CA GLN A 443 6.08 -16.08 7.82
C GLN A 443 4.84 -15.24 8.22
N LEU A 444 4.09 -14.74 7.24
CA LEU A 444 3.04 -13.75 7.47
C LEU A 444 1.88 -14.32 8.31
N PRO A 445 1.42 -13.59 9.35
CA PRO A 445 0.22 -13.91 10.12
C PRO A 445 -1.05 -13.46 9.37
N PRO A 446 -2.25 -13.70 9.92
CA PRO A 446 -3.48 -13.17 9.35
C PRO A 446 -3.50 -11.64 9.40
N ILE A 447 -4.14 -11.01 8.41
CA ILE A 447 -4.25 -9.54 8.33
C ILE A 447 -5.55 -9.11 9.01
N VAL A 448 -5.47 -8.67 10.28
CA VAL A 448 -6.61 -8.15 11.04
C VAL A 448 -6.52 -6.63 11.13
N GLN A 449 -7.61 -5.92 10.85
CA GLN A 449 -7.62 -4.46 10.88
C GLN A 449 -8.13 -3.89 12.21
N SER A 450 -8.98 -4.61 12.91
CA SER A 450 -9.42 -4.28 14.26
C SER A 450 -8.33 -4.53 15.31
N HIS A 451 -8.48 -3.89 16.47
CA HIS A 451 -7.64 -4.15 17.64
C HIS A 451 -8.07 -5.45 18.33
N SER A 452 -7.88 -6.59 17.67
CA SER A 452 -8.16 -7.93 18.23
C SER A 452 -6.86 -8.70 18.49
N ASN A 453 -6.59 -9.08 19.75
CA ASN A 453 -5.43 -9.93 20.04
C ASN A 453 -5.66 -11.37 19.55
N LEU A 454 -6.89 -11.89 19.68
CA LEU A 454 -7.21 -13.28 19.38
C LEU A 454 -7.23 -13.57 17.87
N LEU A 455 -7.77 -12.66 17.04
CA LEU A 455 -7.74 -12.85 15.57
C LEU A 455 -6.34 -12.64 14.97
N ASN A 456 -5.46 -11.89 15.66
CA ASN A 456 -4.08 -11.66 15.23
C ASN A 456 -3.17 -12.88 15.47
N GLN A 457 -3.65 -13.89 16.20
CA GLN A 457 -2.96 -15.16 16.37
C GLN A 457 -3.22 -16.09 15.19
N ASP A 458 -2.19 -16.85 14.82
CA ASP A 458 -2.34 -17.96 13.90
C ASP A 458 -2.68 -19.27 14.64
N ILE A 459 -3.14 -20.28 13.90
CA ILE A 459 -3.54 -21.56 14.49
C ILE A 459 -2.39 -22.27 15.22
N PHE A 460 -1.14 -22.08 14.80
CA PHE A 460 0.01 -22.69 15.47
C PHE A 460 0.24 -22.06 16.85
N GLU A 461 0.07 -20.75 16.96
CA GLU A 461 0.09 -20.05 18.25
C GLU A 461 -1.05 -20.51 19.16
N TYR A 462 -2.27 -20.60 18.62
CA TYR A 462 -3.46 -21.05 19.35
C TYR A 462 -3.31 -22.46 19.94
N CYS A 463 -2.78 -23.41 19.17
CA CYS A 463 -2.51 -24.77 19.64
C CYS A 463 -1.27 -24.88 20.55
N GLY A 464 -0.57 -23.77 20.86
CA GLY A 464 0.64 -23.79 21.69
C GLY A 464 1.89 -24.34 20.99
N ILE A 465 1.82 -24.60 19.68
CA ILE A 465 2.94 -25.10 18.86
C ILE A 465 4.09 -24.10 18.85
N THR A 466 3.79 -22.81 18.64
CA THR A 466 4.82 -21.76 18.62
C THR A 466 5.59 -21.69 19.94
N THR A 467 4.89 -21.81 21.07
CA THR A 467 5.49 -21.85 22.41
C THR A 467 6.35 -23.11 22.61
N ALA A 468 5.87 -24.27 22.17
CA ALA A 468 6.64 -25.52 22.24
C ALA A 468 7.95 -25.41 21.44
N VAL A 469 7.89 -24.92 20.20
CA VAL A 469 9.07 -24.75 19.34
C VAL A 469 10.07 -23.76 19.94
N GLN A 470 9.60 -22.64 20.50
CA GLN A 470 10.48 -21.66 21.16
C GLN A 470 11.22 -22.24 22.38
N ARG A 471 10.63 -23.22 23.06
CA ARG A 471 11.23 -23.95 24.20
C ARG A 471 12.02 -25.19 23.78
N ASN A 472 12.19 -25.45 22.48
CA ASN A 472 12.76 -26.67 21.93
C ASN A 472 12.03 -27.95 22.36
N TRP A 473 10.73 -27.85 22.60
CA TRP A 473 9.83 -28.96 22.91
C TRP A 473 9.13 -29.44 21.64
N SER A 474 8.60 -30.66 21.67
CA SER A 474 7.78 -31.21 20.60
C SER A 474 6.29 -31.03 20.91
N HIS A 475 5.47 -31.31 19.90
CA HIS A 475 4.03 -31.31 20.00
C HIS A 475 3.51 -32.52 19.23
N ASN A 476 2.55 -33.27 19.79
CA ASN A 476 2.10 -34.56 19.24
C ASN A 476 1.60 -34.46 17.79
N TRP A 477 0.95 -33.34 17.45
CA TRP A 477 0.46 -33.09 16.09
C TRP A 477 1.49 -32.46 15.16
N LEU A 478 2.69 -32.09 15.62
CA LEU A 478 3.63 -31.29 14.83
C LEU A 478 4.75 -32.13 14.18
N CYS A 479 4.96 -31.92 12.88
CA CYS A 479 6.17 -32.30 12.17
C CYS A 479 6.77 -31.10 11.42
N MET A 480 8.10 -30.96 11.45
CA MET A 480 8.82 -29.95 10.68
C MET A 480 9.45 -30.53 9.41
N LEU A 481 9.29 -29.88 8.26
CA LEU A 481 10.12 -30.14 7.09
C LEU A 481 11.42 -29.36 7.22
N ASN A 482 12.54 -30.02 7.54
CA ASN A 482 13.77 -29.34 7.93
C ASN A 482 14.83 -29.23 6.81
N MET A 483 14.60 -29.80 5.63
CA MET A 483 15.54 -29.79 4.50
C MET A 483 15.03 -28.88 3.38
N GLN A 484 15.81 -27.87 2.97
CA GLN A 484 15.44 -26.91 1.93
C GLN A 484 16.19 -27.13 0.60
N TYR A 485 15.48 -26.87 -0.50
CA TYR A 485 15.89 -27.09 -1.90
C TYR A 485 15.78 -25.81 -2.76
N ARG A 486 15.70 -24.63 -2.13
CA ARG A 486 15.54 -23.34 -2.83
C ARG A 486 16.82 -22.50 -2.80
N MET A 487 17.31 -22.18 -1.62
CA MET A 487 18.19 -21.05 -1.34
C MET A 487 19.66 -21.46 -1.32
N HIS A 488 20.53 -20.56 -1.74
CA HIS A 488 21.97 -20.67 -1.51
C HIS A 488 22.26 -20.84 -0.01
N PRO A 489 23.24 -21.68 0.41
CA PRO A 489 23.55 -21.94 1.82
C PRO A 489 23.69 -20.67 2.68
N ALA A 490 24.36 -19.64 2.18
CA ALA A 490 24.50 -18.36 2.90
C ALA A 490 23.15 -17.70 3.23
N ILE A 491 22.18 -17.75 2.31
CA ILE A 491 20.83 -17.17 2.49
C ILE A 491 20.02 -18.02 3.47
N SER A 492 19.97 -19.34 3.26
CA SER A 492 19.23 -20.25 4.13
C SER A 492 19.81 -20.30 5.54
N ASN A 493 21.12 -20.26 5.72
CA ASN A 493 21.76 -20.31 7.03
C ASN A 493 21.44 -19.05 7.84
N PHE A 494 21.45 -17.87 7.19
CA PHE A 494 21.03 -16.63 7.84
C PHE A 494 19.56 -16.71 8.29
N ALA A 495 18.64 -17.09 7.39
CA ALA A 495 17.23 -17.25 7.75
C ALA A 495 17.04 -18.31 8.87
N SER A 496 17.73 -19.45 8.76
CA SER A 496 17.69 -20.55 9.72
C SER A 496 18.04 -20.10 11.13
N LEU A 497 19.17 -19.40 11.30
CA LEU A 497 19.64 -18.91 12.60
C LEU A 497 18.72 -17.84 13.20
N LYS A 498 18.13 -16.98 12.37
CA LYS A 498 17.34 -15.83 12.85
C LYS A 498 15.87 -16.14 13.08
N MET A 499 15.29 -17.08 12.35
CA MET A 499 13.84 -17.34 12.36
C MET A 499 13.47 -18.79 12.68
N TYR A 500 14.38 -19.75 12.49
CA TYR A 500 14.07 -21.19 12.57
C TYR A 500 14.97 -21.95 13.56
N ASN A 501 15.56 -21.25 14.55
CA ASN A 501 16.41 -21.83 15.61
C ASN A 501 17.57 -22.73 15.09
N GLY A 502 18.07 -22.48 13.88
CA GLY A 502 19.11 -23.31 13.27
C GLY A 502 18.64 -24.66 12.74
N LEU A 503 17.33 -24.96 12.79
CA LEU A 503 16.77 -26.25 12.40
C LEU A 503 16.71 -26.47 10.88
N LEU A 504 16.68 -25.40 10.10
CA LEU A 504 16.61 -25.47 8.63
C LEU A 504 17.99 -25.78 8.04
N LYS A 505 18.06 -26.88 7.28
CA LYS A 505 19.27 -27.42 6.62
C LYS A 505 19.15 -27.31 5.10
N THR A 506 20.29 -27.26 4.41
CA THR A 506 20.36 -27.14 2.94
C THR A 506 20.70 -28.48 2.30
N HIS A 507 19.95 -28.86 1.27
CA HIS A 507 20.25 -30.05 0.50
C HIS A 507 21.43 -29.82 -0.46
N GLU A 508 22.33 -30.79 -0.59
CA GLU A 508 23.56 -30.65 -1.38
C GLU A 508 23.30 -30.40 -2.87
N SER A 509 22.22 -30.96 -3.42
CA SER A 509 21.85 -30.87 -4.84
C SER A 509 21.65 -29.45 -5.38
N ILE A 510 21.49 -28.46 -4.49
CA ILE A 510 21.27 -27.07 -4.90
C ILE A 510 22.50 -26.19 -4.73
N ILE A 511 23.52 -26.62 -3.99
CA ILE A 511 24.67 -25.78 -3.62
C ILE A 511 25.35 -25.23 -4.89
N GLN A 512 25.80 -26.12 -5.78
CA GLN A 512 26.45 -25.74 -7.03
C GLN A 512 25.53 -24.93 -7.96
N LYS A 513 24.24 -25.33 -8.06
CA LYS A 513 23.25 -24.62 -8.89
C LYS A 513 23.01 -23.19 -8.42
N ARG A 514 23.06 -22.93 -7.11
CA ARG A 514 22.90 -21.59 -6.54
C ARG A 514 24.20 -20.79 -6.57
N GLN A 515 25.35 -21.44 -6.51
CA GLN A 515 26.65 -20.79 -6.62
C GLN A 515 26.80 -20.04 -7.95
N ILE A 516 26.35 -20.63 -9.07
CA ILE A 516 26.36 -19.98 -10.40
C ILE A 516 25.64 -18.60 -10.38
N ILE A 517 24.51 -18.52 -9.66
CA ILE A 517 23.75 -17.29 -9.52
C ILE A 517 24.47 -16.32 -8.57
N ALA A 518 25.03 -16.82 -7.46
CA ALA A 518 25.79 -16.03 -6.50
C ALA A 518 27.07 -15.41 -7.11
N ASP A 519 27.69 -16.08 -8.07
CA ASP A 519 28.88 -15.60 -8.79
C ASP A 519 28.57 -14.51 -9.80
N ALA A 520 27.31 -14.39 -10.23
CA ALA A 520 26.90 -13.41 -11.22
C ALA A 520 26.71 -11.99 -10.66
N LEU A 521 26.50 -11.02 -11.56
CA LEU A 521 26.11 -9.67 -11.21
C LEU A 521 24.64 -9.61 -10.75
N PRO A 522 24.28 -8.61 -9.92
CA PRO A 522 25.15 -7.67 -9.22
C PRO A 522 25.95 -8.35 -8.10
N ALA A 523 27.05 -7.74 -7.65
CA ALA A 523 27.88 -8.26 -6.55
C ALA A 523 28.46 -9.66 -6.78
N PRO A 524 29.42 -9.83 -7.71
CA PRO A 524 29.92 -11.15 -8.07
C PRO A 524 30.52 -11.86 -6.84
N HIS A 525 30.36 -13.18 -6.80
CA HIS A 525 30.79 -14.08 -5.71
C HIS A 525 30.10 -13.86 -4.35
N LYS A 526 29.02 -13.07 -4.31
CA LYS A 526 28.26 -12.80 -3.09
C LYS A 526 26.82 -13.23 -3.25
N ALA A 527 26.40 -14.21 -2.44
CA ALA A 527 24.99 -14.62 -2.35
C ALA A 527 24.12 -13.60 -1.60
N ILE A 528 24.71 -12.79 -0.72
CA ILE A 528 24.04 -11.70 0.00
C ILE A 528 24.90 -10.45 -0.12
N ALA A 529 24.31 -9.33 -0.51
CA ALA A 529 24.97 -8.04 -0.54
C ALA A 529 24.03 -6.88 -0.20
N PHE A 530 24.57 -5.69 0.03
CA PHE A 530 23.81 -4.46 0.24
C PHE A 530 24.30 -3.32 -0.67
N ALA A 531 23.36 -2.57 -1.24
CA ALA A 531 23.62 -1.26 -1.83
C ALA A 531 23.35 -0.20 -0.77
N ASP A 532 24.40 0.49 -0.34
CA ASP A 532 24.31 1.53 0.68
C ASP A 532 24.07 2.91 0.05
N LEU A 533 22.89 3.48 0.35
CA LEU A 533 22.50 4.81 -0.11
C LEU A 533 23.05 5.94 0.78
N SER A 534 23.89 5.65 1.77
CA SER A 534 24.50 6.65 2.64
C SER A 534 25.27 7.70 1.84
N GLY A 535 24.96 8.97 2.09
CA GLY A 535 25.58 10.10 1.38
C GLY A 535 25.10 10.31 -0.05
N ILE A 536 24.21 9.47 -0.58
CA ILE A 536 23.51 9.72 -1.85
C ILE A 536 22.34 10.68 -1.60
N MET A 537 22.02 11.50 -2.60
CA MET A 537 20.84 12.38 -2.58
C MET A 537 19.51 11.60 -2.63
N SER A 538 19.19 10.87 -1.57
CA SER A 538 18.02 10.00 -1.48
C SER A 538 17.00 10.60 -0.53
N VAL A 539 15.75 10.77 -1.00
CA VAL A 539 14.64 11.29 -0.19
C VAL A 539 13.48 10.32 -0.13
N CYS A 540 13.07 9.98 1.08
CA CYS A 540 11.83 9.27 1.35
C CYS A 540 10.68 10.28 1.46
N SER A 541 9.60 10.02 0.72
CA SER A 541 8.37 10.81 0.69
C SER A 541 7.16 9.89 0.92
N LYS A 542 6.00 10.47 1.26
CA LYS A 542 4.76 9.71 1.46
C LYS A 542 3.66 10.14 0.51
N THR A 543 2.85 9.18 0.08
CA THR A 543 1.56 9.45 -0.57
C THR A 543 0.54 9.99 0.43
N ILE A 544 -0.64 10.37 -0.06
CA ILE A 544 -1.77 10.83 0.80
C ILE A 544 -2.14 9.75 1.82
N ASN A 545 -2.05 8.48 1.40
CA ASN A 545 -2.42 7.32 2.20
C ASN A 545 -1.26 6.83 3.09
N GLY A 546 -0.18 7.60 3.19
CA GLY A 546 0.96 7.29 4.06
C GLY A 546 1.93 6.24 3.52
N SER A 547 1.77 5.75 2.28
CA SER A 547 2.71 4.80 1.66
C SER A 547 4.02 5.52 1.31
N HIS A 548 5.16 4.95 1.71
CA HIS A 548 6.47 5.55 1.47
C HIS A 548 6.99 5.23 0.06
N PHE A 549 7.72 6.17 -0.54
CA PHE A 549 8.45 5.98 -1.79
C PHE A 549 9.74 6.79 -1.82
N ASN A 550 10.69 6.33 -2.63
CA ASN A 550 12.01 6.92 -2.78
C ASN A 550 12.52 6.71 -4.21
N ILE A 551 12.61 7.81 -4.97
CA ILE A 551 12.90 7.80 -6.40
C ILE A 551 14.32 7.29 -6.68
N VAL A 552 15.31 7.73 -5.91
CA VAL A 552 16.70 7.27 -6.10
C VAL A 552 16.85 5.80 -5.74
N SER A 553 16.21 5.37 -4.64
CA SER A 553 16.21 3.95 -4.29
C SER A 553 15.59 3.11 -5.40
N ALA A 554 14.48 3.55 -5.99
CA ALA A 554 13.83 2.87 -7.12
C ALA A 554 14.76 2.77 -8.33
N PHE A 555 15.43 3.87 -8.71
CA PHE A 555 16.39 3.87 -9.81
C PHE A 555 17.58 2.94 -9.55
N ILE A 556 18.16 2.96 -8.34
CA ILE A 556 19.26 2.08 -7.99
C ILE A 556 18.78 0.61 -7.97
N ALA A 557 17.62 0.32 -7.37
CA ALA A 557 17.03 -1.02 -7.36
C ALA A 557 16.84 -1.57 -8.76
N PHE A 558 16.25 -0.76 -9.64
CA PHE A 558 16.00 -1.16 -11.01
C PHE A 558 17.29 -1.34 -11.81
N SER A 559 18.29 -0.49 -11.59
CA SER A 559 19.62 -0.62 -12.23
C SER A 559 20.32 -1.94 -11.87
N LEU A 560 20.20 -2.37 -10.61
CA LEU A 560 20.74 -3.65 -10.14
C LEU A 560 19.92 -4.83 -10.69
N ALA A 561 18.61 -4.66 -10.81
CA ALA A 561 17.73 -5.65 -11.42
C ALA A 561 18.04 -5.85 -12.91
N LEU A 562 18.26 -4.78 -13.68
CA LEU A 562 18.64 -4.86 -15.10
C LEU A 562 19.94 -5.66 -15.29
N LYS A 563 20.93 -5.47 -14.41
CA LYS A 563 22.19 -6.23 -14.43
C LYS A 563 21.97 -7.73 -14.20
N ALA A 564 21.12 -8.09 -13.24
CA ALA A 564 20.77 -9.50 -12.98
C ALA A 564 19.93 -10.11 -14.11
N ALA A 565 18.98 -9.33 -14.63
CA ALA A 565 18.03 -9.75 -15.66
C ALA A 565 18.69 -10.06 -17.02
N ALA A 566 19.96 -9.69 -17.18
CA ALA A 566 20.77 -10.13 -18.33
C ALA A 566 20.95 -11.66 -18.38
N LYS A 567 20.84 -12.37 -17.24
CA LYS A 567 21.06 -13.82 -17.16
C LYS A 567 20.01 -14.60 -16.36
N PHE A 568 19.24 -13.94 -15.50
CA PHE A 568 18.42 -14.60 -14.49
C PHE A 568 17.09 -13.92 -14.28
N ASP A 569 16.07 -14.65 -13.82
CA ASP A 569 14.80 -14.04 -13.42
C ASP A 569 14.97 -13.24 -12.12
N VAL A 570 14.40 -12.04 -12.09
CA VAL A 570 14.58 -11.09 -10.98
C VAL A 570 13.26 -10.75 -10.31
N GLY A 571 13.28 -10.69 -8.99
CA GLY A 571 12.21 -10.10 -8.18
C GLY A 571 12.69 -8.82 -7.50
N ILE A 572 11.94 -7.73 -7.62
CA ILE A 572 12.15 -6.52 -6.82
C ILE A 572 11.03 -6.47 -5.77
N ILE A 573 11.41 -6.53 -4.50
CA ILE A 573 10.49 -6.59 -3.37
C ILE A 573 10.68 -5.34 -2.51
N THR A 574 9.57 -4.74 -2.08
CA THR A 574 9.59 -3.57 -1.19
C THR A 574 8.43 -3.63 -0.18
N PRO A 575 8.54 -3.04 1.02
CA PRO A 575 7.44 -3.02 1.98
C PRO A 575 6.25 -2.17 1.51
N TYR A 576 6.50 -1.17 0.64
CA TYR A 576 5.56 -0.08 0.40
C TYR A 576 4.94 -0.13 -1.00
N HIS A 577 3.61 -0.06 -1.06
CA HIS A 577 2.84 -0.03 -2.30
C HIS A 577 3.30 1.05 -3.28
N ALA A 578 3.49 2.29 -2.83
CA ALA A 578 3.90 3.38 -3.71
C ALA A 578 5.25 3.11 -4.40
N GLN A 579 6.20 2.53 -3.68
CA GLN A 579 7.49 2.11 -4.26
C GLN A 579 7.32 0.94 -5.23
N SER A 580 6.52 -0.06 -4.86
CA SER A 580 6.23 -1.22 -5.72
C SER A 580 5.62 -0.79 -7.05
N ARG A 581 4.66 0.12 -7.02
CA ARG A 581 4.00 0.68 -8.22
C ARG A 581 4.97 1.39 -9.14
N LEU A 582 5.88 2.20 -8.57
CA LEU A 582 6.92 2.88 -9.35
C LEU A 582 7.85 1.86 -10.03
N LEU A 583 8.32 0.86 -9.31
CA LEU A 583 9.19 -0.20 -9.84
C LEU A 583 8.49 -1.06 -10.90
N TYR A 584 7.19 -1.32 -10.74
CA TYR A 584 6.38 -2.01 -11.73
C TYR A 584 6.19 -1.18 -13.00
N ALA A 585 5.97 0.14 -12.88
CA ALA A 585 5.93 1.02 -14.04
C ALA A 585 7.27 1.01 -14.82
N MET A 586 8.40 1.01 -14.10
CA MET A 586 9.73 0.89 -14.69
C MET A 586 9.94 -0.44 -15.43
N SER A 587 9.46 -1.56 -14.86
CA SER A 587 9.57 -2.87 -15.52
C SER A 587 8.75 -2.92 -16.81
N ARG A 588 7.55 -2.32 -16.85
CA ARG A 588 6.71 -2.21 -18.05
C ARG A 588 7.35 -1.36 -19.15
N ASP A 589 8.07 -0.31 -18.80
CA ASP A 589 8.82 0.48 -19.79
C ASP A 589 10.03 -0.30 -20.32
N ALA A 590 10.71 -1.07 -19.46
CA ALA A 590 11.86 -1.87 -19.86
C ALA A 590 11.51 -3.06 -20.76
N THR A 591 10.33 -3.68 -20.61
CA THR A 591 9.90 -4.79 -21.49
C THR A 591 9.65 -4.35 -22.94
N LYS A 592 9.50 -3.05 -23.19
CA LYS A 592 9.39 -2.47 -24.55
C LYS A 592 10.76 -2.23 -25.21
N SER A 593 11.86 -2.41 -24.48
CA SER A 593 13.22 -2.28 -25.03
C SER A 593 13.55 -3.43 -25.99
N ALA A 594 14.42 -3.17 -26.96
CA ALA A 594 14.91 -4.18 -27.92
C ALA A 594 15.79 -5.28 -27.27
N LEU A 595 16.23 -5.08 -26.03
CA LEU A 595 17.10 -6.03 -25.33
C LEU A 595 16.30 -7.22 -24.78
N ARG A 596 16.78 -8.43 -25.08
CA ARG A 596 16.22 -9.67 -24.53
C ARG A 596 16.63 -9.84 -23.07
N LEU A 597 15.76 -9.40 -22.16
CA LEU A 597 15.89 -9.58 -20.72
C LEU A 597 15.09 -10.77 -20.21
N HIS A 598 15.57 -11.38 -19.13
CA HIS A 598 14.77 -12.25 -18.27
C HIS A 598 13.70 -11.46 -17.51
N LYS A 599 12.71 -12.16 -16.97
CA LYS A 599 11.51 -11.52 -16.40
C LYS A 599 11.85 -10.80 -15.10
N ILE A 600 11.60 -9.49 -15.05
CA ILE A 600 11.63 -8.68 -13.83
C ILE A 600 10.21 -8.60 -13.27
N SER A 601 10.00 -9.06 -12.05
CA SER A 601 8.70 -8.98 -11.34
C SER A 601 8.84 -8.05 -10.14
N CYS A 602 7.91 -7.14 -9.94
CA CYS A 602 7.96 -6.13 -8.87
C CYS A 602 6.67 -6.24 -8.05
N ALA A 603 6.77 -6.46 -6.74
CA ALA A 603 5.59 -6.51 -5.87
C ALA A 603 5.93 -6.13 -4.43
N THR A 604 4.90 -5.98 -3.59
CA THR A 604 5.13 -5.91 -2.14
C THR A 604 5.46 -7.29 -1.56
N VAL A 605 5.94 -7.34 -0.32
CA VAL A 605 6.28 -8.61 0.34
C VAL A 605 5.08 -9.57 0.40
N HIS A 606 3.88 -9.07 0.70
CA HIS A 606 2.66 -9.89 0.80
C HIS A 606 2.33 -10.57 -0.54
N GLN A 607 2.42 -9.83 -1.64
CA GLN A 607 2.12 -10.33 -2.98
C GLN A 607 3.19 -11.28 -3.52
N PHE A 608 4.45 -11.09 -3.11
CA PHE A 608 5.53 -11.98 -3.51
C PHE A 608 5.50 -13.32 -2.76
N GLN A 609 4.59 -13.53 -1.81
CA GLN A 609 4.43 -14.81 -1.13
C GLN A 609 4.06 -15.92 -2.13
N GLY A 610 4.56 -17.13 -1.88
CA GLY A 610 4.42 -18.25 -2.81
C GLY A 610 5.33 -18.19 -4.06
N SER A 611 5.79 -17.01 -4.47
CA SER A 611 6.72 -16.85 -5.59
C SER A 611 8.18 -17.07 -5.19
N GLU A 612 9.07 -17.28 -6.17
CA GLU A 612 10.52 -17.38 -6.00
C GLU A 612 11.25 -16.89 -7.25
N LYS A 613 12.45 -16.34 -7.09
CA LYS A 613 13.28 -15.82 -8.19
C LYS A 613 14.75 -16.17 -7.99
N ASP A 614 15.50 -16.20 -9.08
CA ASP A 614 16.93 -16.47 -9.04
C ASP A 614 17.66 -15.40 -8.22
N VAL A 615 17.34 -14.13 -8.51
CA VAL A 615 17.86 -12.96 -7.80
C VAL A 615 16.71 -12.14 -7.20
N ILE A 616 16.85 -11.75 -5.94
CA ILE A 616 15.94 -10.79 -5.28
C ILE A 616 16.69 -9.50 -4.97
N ILE A 617 16.09 -8.39 -5.36
CA ILE A 617 16.45 -7.05 -4.93
C ILE A 617 15.40 -6.60 -3.90
N TYR A 618 15.82 -6.29 -2.67
CA TYR A 618 14.94 -5.79 -1.62
C TYR A 618 15.20 -4.31 -1.35
N ASP A 619 14.21 -3.47 -1.62
CA ASP A 619 14.29 -2.03 -1.41
C ASP A 619 13.59 -1.63 -0.10
N SER A 620 14.37 -1.21 0.91
CA SER A 620 13.82 -0.78 2.19
C SER A 620 13.13 0.58 2.13
N VAL A 621 13.40 1.40 1.11
CA VAL A 621 12.82 2.73 0.83
C VAL A 621 13.19 3.83 1.84
N ASP A 622 13.01 3.55 3.12
CA ASP A 622 13.07 4.53 4.20
C ASP A 622 14.45 5.16 4.32
N CYS A 623 14.46 6.49 4.28
CA CYS A 623 15.62 7.33 4.53
C CYS A 623 15.16 8.71 4.98
N TYR A 624 16.10 9.66 5.07
CA TYR A 624 15.76 11.07 5.25
C TYR A 624 14.78 11.55 4.16
N ARG A 625 13.87 12.48 4.40
CA ARG A 625 13.70 13.32 5.60
C ARG A 625 12.79 12.70 6.68
N GLU A 626 12.41 11.44 6.56
CA GLU A 626 11.56 10.79 7.56
C GLU A 626 12.20 10.77 8.95
N LYS A 627 11.41 11.12 9.98
CA LYS A 627 11.95 11.20 11.35
C LYS A 627 12.34 9.84 11.89
N HIS A 628 11.61 8.80 11.54
CA HIS A 628 11.84 7.41 11.93
C HIS A 628 11.47 6.48 10.78
N PRO A 629 12.13 5.32 10.66
CA PRO A 629 11.70 4.28 9.73
C PRO A 629 10.26 3.86 10.04
N GLY A 630 9.51 3.47 9.01
CA GLY A 630 8.11 3.10 9.10
C GLY A 630 7.88 1.79 9.85
N TYR A 631 6.61 1.58 10.20
CA TYR A 631 6.15 0.42 10.97
C TYR A 631 6.52 -0.92 10.33
N LEU A 632 6.48 -1.01 8.99
CA LEU A 632 6.77 -2.25 8.26
C LEU A 632 8.23 -2.72 8.42
N LEU A 633 9.15 -1.82 8.75
CA LEU A 633 10.56 -2.15 9.00
C LEU A 633 10.90 -2.29 10.48
N THR A 634 10.01 -1.87 11.39
CA THR A 634 10.33 -1.67 12.81
C THR A 634 9.39 -2.37 13.78
N SER A 635 8.21 -2.82 13.33
CA SER A 635 7.23 -3.44 14.21
C SER A 635 7.72 -4.76 14.79
N MET A 636 7.80 -4.80 16.12
CA MET A 636 8.08 -6.00 16.90
C MET A 636 6.80 -6.70 17.38
N THR A 637 5.62 -6.09 17.19
CA THR A 637 4.33 -6.70 17.51
C THR A 637 4.16 -7.97 16.67
N ASN A 638 3.92 -9.10 17.33
CA ASN A 638 3.91 -10.44 16.71
C ASN A 638 5.13 -10.71 15.79
N ASN A 639 6.29 -10.11 16.08
CA ASN A 639 7.50 -10.23 15.26
C ASN A 639 7.30 -9.81 13.78
N TYR A 640 6.35 -8.91 13.51
CA TYR A 640 5.83 -8.66 12.16
C TYR A 640 6.89 -8.19 11.15
N ALA A 641 7.74 -7.21 11.50
CA ALA A 641 8.79 -6.73 10.58
C ALA A 641 9.81 -7.83 10.23
N ASN A 642 10.11 -8.73 11.17
CA ASN A 642 10.99 -9.88 10.93
C ASN A 642 10.33 -10.95 10.06
N ARG A 643 9.05 -11.26 10.28
CA ARG A 643 8.26 -12.15 9.42
C ARG A 643 8.22 -11.62 7.98
N LEU A 644 7.98 -10.31 7.82
CA LEU A 644 7.99 -9.61 6.53
C LEU A 644 9.36 -9.73 5.83
N PHE A 645 10.45 -9.39 6.52
CA PHE A 645 11.79 -9.48 5.94
C PHE A 645 12.22 -10.92 5.66
N ASN A 646 11.84 -11.88 6.51
CA ASN A 646 12.09 -13.31 6.31
C ASN A 646 11.43 -13.81 5.01
N VAL A 647 10.19 -13.42 4.74
CA VAL A 647 9.51 -13.74 3.48
C VAL A 647 10.31 -13.18 2.30
N ALA A 648 10.63 -11.88 2.32
CA ALA A 648 11.37 -11.21 1.25
C ALA A 648 12.73 -11.88 0.96
N LEU A 649 13.52 -12.16 2.01
CA LEU A 649 14.81 -12.81 1.91
C LEU A 649 14.70 -14.21 1.28
N THR A 650 13.73 -14.99 1.73
CA THR A 650 13.58 -16.41 1.37
C THR A 650 12.90 -16.64 0.01
N ARG A 651 12.60 -15.56 -0.72
CA ARG A 651 12.20 -15.63 -2.15
C ARG A 651 13.40 -15.82 -3.08
N ALA A 652 14.62 -15.53 -2.61
CA ALA A 652 15.84 -15.64 -3.40
C ALA A 652 16.32 -17.09 -3.51
N LYS A 653 16.61 -17.56 -4.72
CA LYS A 653 17.27 -18.85 -4.93
C LYS A 653 18.77 -18.74 -4.74
N GLY A 654 19.42 -17.84 -5.47
CA GLY A 654 20.88 -17.77 -5.51
C GLY A 654 21.46 -16.51 -4.88
N LYS A 655 20.76 -15.38 -5.04
CA LYS A 655 21.29 -14.08 -4.65
C LYS A 655 20.22 -13.15 -4.09
N PHE A 656 20.54 -12.50 -2.98
CA PHE A 656 19.76 -11.44 -2.36
C PHE A 656 20.58 -10.15 -2.28
N VAL A 657 20.03 -9.04 -2.74
CA VAL A 657 20.65 -7.71 -2.62
C VAL A 657 19.69 -6.77 -1.92
N GLY A 658 20.03 -6.36 -0.71
CA GLY A 658 19.30 -5.33 0.03
C GLY A 658 19.71 -3.93 -0.42
N ILE A 659 18.81 -2.97 -0.32
CA ILE A 659 19.05 -1.55 -0.59
C ILE A 659 18.53 -0.79 0.62
N ALA A 660 19.41 -0.01 1.23
CA ALA A 660 19.08 0.79 2.40
C ALA A 660 19.99 2.01 2.50
N ASN A 661 19.50 3.07 3.13
CA ASN A 661 20.37 4.12 3.64
C ASN A 661 20.90 3.68 5.01
N ILE A 662 22.09 3.05 5.06
CA ILE A 662 22.59 2.41 6.29
C ILE A 662 22.82 3.44 7.40
N ASN A 663 23.37 4.61 7.06
CA ASN A 663 23.60 5.69 8.03
C ASN A 663 22.28 6.21 8.62
N TYR A 664 21.21 6.30 7.82
CA TYR A 664 19.88 6.61 8.34
C TYR A 664 19.41 5.55 9.33
N MET A 665 19.52 4.27 8.97
CA MET A 665 19.11 3.17 9.84
C MET A 665 19.91 3.15 11.16
N ASP A 666 21.23 3.32 11.09
CA ASP A 666 22.10 3.40 12.27
C ASP A 666 21.73 4.61 13.15
N ASN A 667 21.59 5.81 12.56
CA ASN A 667 21.26 7.04 13.30
C ASN A 667 19.86 7.04 13.95
N LYS A 668 18.95 6.21 13.44
CA LYS A 668 17.60 6.06 13.99
C LYS A 668 17.48 4.90 14.98
N ASN A 669 18.60 4.26 15.35
CA ASN A 669 18.68 3.24 16.39
C ASN A 669 17.63 2.12 16.23
N LEU A 670 17.58 1.48 15.05
CA LEU A 670 16.77 0.27 14.89
C LEU A 670 17.07 -0.73 16.01
N SER A 671 16.09 -1.53 16.42
CA SER A 671 16.32 -2.58 17.43
C SER A 671 17.28 -3.66 16.93
N ASP A 672 18.21 -4.13 17.76
CA ASP A 672 19.09 -5.28 17.46
C ASP A 672 18.33 -6.61 17.32
N LYS A 673 17.05 -6.65 17.71
CA LYS A 673 16.16 -7.79 17.45
C LYS A 673 15.64 -7.84 16.01
N LEU A 674 15.82 -6.79 15.22
CA LEU A 674 15.35 -6.76 13.83
C LEU A 674 16.32 -7.50 12.90
N MET A 675 15.79 -8.47 12.16
CA MET A 675 16.51 -9.30 11.20
C MET A 675 17.16 -8.46 10.09
N LEU A 676 16.50 -7.38 9.63
CA LEU A 676 17.08 -6.43 8.68
C LEU A 676 18.32 -5.73 9.26
N LYS A 677 18.26 -5.26 10.52
CA LYS A 677 19.41 -4.61 11.18
C LYS A 677 20.57 -5.59 11.34
N GLN A 678 20.29 -6.81 11.79
CA GLN A 678 21.29 -7.86 11.93
C GLN A 678 21.93 -8.23 10.59
N MET A 679 21.14 -8.26 9.50
CA MET A 679 21.67 -8.52 8.16
C MET A 679 22.58 -7.37 7.70
N ILE A 680 22.16 -6.12 7.88
CA ILE A 680 22.97 -4.93 7.56
C ILE A 680 24.30 -5.01 8.31
N GLN A 681 24.28 -5.29 9.62
CA GLN A 681 25.49 -5.46 10.45
C GLN A 681 26.38 -6.59 9.92
N TYR A 682 25.80 -7.75 9.61
CA TYR A 682 26.51 -8.91 9.06
C TYR A 682 27.18 -8.61 7.71
N GLN A 683 26.58 -7.73 6.89
CA GLN A 683 27.04 -7.41 5.54
C GLN A 683 27.74 -6.06 5.40
N LYS A 684 28.03 -5.31 6.48
CA LYS A 684 28.67 -3.97 6.40
C LYS A 684 29.96 -3.96 5.56
N ARG A 685 30.75 -5.03 5.62
CA ARG A 685 32.01 -5.17 4.84
C ARG A 685 31.78 -5.50 3.36
N SER A 686 30.57 -5.87 2.99
CA SER A 686 30.18 -6.32 1.65
C SER A 686 29.30 -5.32 0.90
N CYS A 687 29.11 -4.12 1.44
CA CYS A 687 28.27 -3.09 0.82
C CYS A 687 28.93 -2.39 -0.36
N PHE A 688 28.16 -2.10 -1.41
CA PHE A 688 28.53 -1.13 -2.43
C PHE A 688 28.15 0.25 -1.92
N SER A 689 29.14 1.13 -1.74
CA SER A 689 28.91 2.52 -1.30
C SER A 689 28.63 3.45 -2.48
N GLY A 690 28.17 4.67 -2.19
CA GLY A 690 27.60 5.58 -3.20
C GLY A 690 28.42 5.77 -4.48
N LYS A 691 29.70 6.16 -4.40
CA LYS A 691 30.53 6.34 -5.61
C LYS A 691 30.66 5.06 -6.44
N THR A 692 30.79 3.91 -5.78
CA THR A 692 30.88 2.60 -6.45
C THR A 692 29.58 2.25 -7.15
N LEU A 693 28.43 2.43 -6.48
CA LEU A 693 27.11 2.21 -7.07
C LEU A 693 26.90 3.04 -8.34
N ILE A 694 27.17 4.35 -8.26
CA ILE A 694 27.00 5.25 -9.40
C ILE A 694 27.95 4.84 -10.54
N ARG A 695 29.24 4.60 -10.24
CA ARG A 695 30.25 4.22 -11.25
C ARG A 695 29.90 2.91 -11.95
N GLU A 696 29.52 1.88 -11.20
CA GLU A 696 29.16 0.58 -11.76
C GLU A 696 27.88 0.64 -12.62
N ASN A 697 26.98 1.59 -12.35
CA ASN A 697 25.73 1.75 -13.09
C ASN A 697 25.86 2.57 -14.37
N LYS A 698 26.99 3.27 -14.60
CA LYS A 698 27.27 3.95 -15.87
C LYS A 698 27.32 3.02 -17.08
N ARG A 699 27.60 1.74 -16.86
CA ARG A 699 27.73 0.71 -17.91
C ARG A 699 26.38 0.11 -18.35
N ILE A 700 25.26 0.66 -17.89
CA ILE A 700 23.92 0.26 -18.32
C ILE A 700 23.65 0.95 -19.66
N SER A 701 24.20 0.39 -20.74
CA SER A 701 23.99 0.87 -22.12
C SER A 701 22.88 0.07 -22.80
N GLY A 702 22.03 0.73 -23.59
CA GLY A 702 20.97 0.09 -24.39
C GLY A 702 19.62 -0.09 -23.68
N PHE A 703 19.53 0.27 -22.40
CA PHE A 703 18.27 0.32 -21.67
C PHE A 703 17.70 1.74 -21.69
N ASN A 704 16.42 1.85 -21.34
CA ASN A 704 15.72 3.12 -21.12
C ASN A 704 16.26 3.93 -19.92
N MET A 705 17.41 3.58 -19.37
CA MET A 705 17.99 4.18 -18.17
C MET A 705 19.49 4.41 -18.37
N SER A 706 20.00 5.57 -17.96
CA SER A 706 21.42 5.91 -18.07
C SER A 706 21.89 6.79 -16.92
N PHE A 707 23.14 6.60 -16.51
CA PHE A 707 23.81 7.39 -15.46
C PHE A 707 24.88 8.26 -16.11
N PHE A 708 24.90 9.55 -15.76
CA PHE A 708 25.80 10.54 -16.36
C PHE A 708 26.79 11.11 -15.37
N GLU A 709 27.93 11.55 -15.89
CA GLU A 709 28.75 12.58 -15.24
C GLU A 709 28.13 13.96 -15.46
N ILE A 710 28.51 14.93 -14.63
CA ILE A 710 27.90 16.27 -14.62
C ILE A 710 27.89 16.92 -16.00
N ASN A 711 29.03 16.97 -16.69
CA ASN A 711 29.13 17.67 -17.97
C ASN A 711 28.32 16.99 -19.08
N ASP A 712 28.37 15.66 -19.18
CA ASP A 712 27.64 14.90 -20.20
C ASP A 712 26.12 14.95 -19.93
N GLY A 713 25.73 14.83 -18.66
CA GLY A 713 24.35 14.95 -18.22
C GLY A 713 23.76 16.31 -18.53
N ASN A 714 24.49 17.39 -18.23
CA ASN A 714 24.11 18.76 -18.55
C ASN A 714 23.80 18.95 -20.04
N ASN A 715 24.72 18.52 -20.91
CA ASN A 715 24.56 18.65 -22.37
C ASN A 715 23.35 17.86 -22.88
N LYS A 716 23.18 16.62 -22.41
CA LYS A 716 22.08 15.76 -22.84
C LYS A 716 20.72 16.24 -22.28
N PHE A 717 20.68 16.77 -21.06
CA PHE A 717 19.49 17.38 -20.47
C PHE A 717 19.03 18.61 -21.27
N LEU A 718 19.96 19.51 -21.62
CA LEU A 718 19.64 20.66 -22.49
C LEU A 718 19.10 20.22 -23.85
N SER A 719 19.68 19.18 -24.44
CA SER A 719 19.18 18.60 -25.69
C SER A 719 17.75 18.10 -25.55
N ASP A 720 17.43 17.37 -24.48
CA ASP A 720 16.08 16.87 -24.23
C ASP A 720 15.07 18.01 -23.98
N ILE A 721 15.45 19.08 -23.26
CA ILE A 721 14.61 20.28 -23.09
C ILE A 721 14.31 20.91 -24.46
N LYS A 722 15.34 21.16 -25.28
CA LYS A 722 15.18 21.77 -26.61
C LYS A 722 14.29 20.93 -27.52
N ASN A 723 14.31 19.61 -27.38
CA ASN A 723 13.51 18.69 -28.17
C ASN A 723 12.10 18.44 -27.62
N ALA A 724 11.73 19.05 -26.48
CA ALA A 724 10.38 18.93 -25.93
C ALA A 724 9.32 19.41 -26.93
N LYS A 725 8.12 18.81 -26.83
CA LYS A 725 7.02 19.02 -27.78
C LYS A 725 5.72 19.48 -27.11
N LYS A 726 5.47 19.13 -25.84
CA LYS A 726 4.19 19.37 -25.17
C LYS A 726 4.36 20.10 -23.84
N GLU A 727 5.13 19.53 -22.92
CA GLU A 727 5.25 20.07 -21.57
C GLU A 727 6.55 19.67 -20.87
N ILE A 728 7.04 20.53 -19.99
CA ILE A 728 8.21 20.30 -19.14
C ILE A 728 7.83 20.65 -17.69
N HIS A 729 8.06 19.70 -16.79
CA HIS A 729 7.89 19.88 -15.34
C HIS A 729 9.27 19.78 -14.67
N ILE A 730 9.59 20.70 -13.76
CA ILE A 730 10.87 20.75 -13.06
C ILE A 730 10.63 21.02 -11.57
N ASP A 731 11.16 20.18 -10.70
CA ASP A 731 11.22 20.38 -9.25
C ASP A 731 12.65 20.72 -8.81
N ILE A 732 12.79 21.78 -7.99
CA ILE A 732 14.07 22.28 -7.49
C ILE A 732 14.04 22.35 -5.95
N PRO A 733 14.81 21.50 -5.24
CA PRO A 733 14.72 21.39 -3.77
C PRO A 733 15.43 22.48 -2.98
N ASP A 734 16.46 23.12 -3.55
CA ASP A 734 17.21 24.16 -2.85
C ASP A 734 17.86 25.15 -3.82
N SER A 735 18.64 26.11 -3.28
CA SER A 735 19.33 27.10 -4.11
C SER A 735 20.22 26.41 -5.13
N SER A 736 19.96 26.64 -6.42
CA SER A 736 20.83 26.15 -7.47
C SER A 736 22.18 26.86 -7.37
N VAL A 737 23.26 26.09 -7.50
CA VAL A 737 24.61 26.66 -7.57
C VAL A 737 24.71 27.41 -8.89
N GLN A 738 25.01 28.71 -8.81
CA GLN A 738 25.24 29.56 -9.98
C GLN A 738 26.29 28.93 -10.89
N SER A 739 25.89 28.68 -12.13
CA SER A 739 26.78 28.31 -13.22
C SER A 739 26.22 28.83 -14.53
N LYS A 740 27.11 29.03 -15.51
CA LYS A 740 26.79 29.32 -16.93
C LYS A 740 25.68 28.42 -17.50
N PHE A 741 25.56 27.20 -16.96
CA PHE A 741 24.54 26.22 -17.34
C PHE A 741 23.11 26.66 -17.01
N LEU A 742 22.88 27.37 -15.89
CA LEU A 742 21.55 27.86 -15.52
C LEU A 742 21.02 28.87 -16.55
N TYR A 743 21.89 29.71 -17.10
CA TYR A 743 21.54 30.62 -18.20
C TYR A 743 21.12 29.85 -19.46
N GLN A 744 21.81 28.75 -19.77
CA GLN A 744 21.47 27.90 -20.91
C GLN A 744 20.10 27.21 -20.71
N ILE A 745 19.80 26.75 -19.50
CA ILE A 745 18.48 26.19 -19.17
C ILE A 745 17.39 27.24 -19.34
N VAL A 746 17.56 28.44 -18.78
CA VAL A 746 16.56 29.52 -18.87
C VAL A 746 16.34 29.93 -20.32
N SER A 747 17.41 30.07 -21.11
CA SER A 747 17.30 30.33 -22.56
C SER A 747 16.53 29.23 -23.28
N ALA A 748 16.85 27.94 -23.01
CA ALA A 748 16.14 26.82 -23.63
C ALA A 748 14.65 26.79 -23.23
N ILE A 749 14.33 27.10 -21.97
CA ILE A 749 12.95 27.20 -21.47
C ILE A 749 12.19 28.32 -22.17
N GLN A 750 12.79 29.50 -22.31
CA GLN A 750 12.19 30.64 -23.02
C GLN A 750 11.91 30.29 -24.49
N ASP A 751 12.83 29.61 -25.16
CA ASP A 751 12.63 29.15 -26.54
C ASP A 751 11.53 28.08 -26.64
N CYS A 752 11.38 27.23 -25.63
CA CYS A 752 10.25 26.29 -25.54
C CYS A 752 8.91 27.02 -25.37
N GLN A 753 8.86 28.06 -24.52
CA GLN A 753 7.66 28.88 -24.35
C GLN A 753 7.26 29.59 -25.64
N LYS A 754 8.22 30.12 -26.40
CA LYS A 754 7.98 30.70 -27.74
C LYS A 754 7.36 29.69 -28.72
N ARG A 755 7.69 28.40 -28.57
CA ARG A 755 7.11 27.29 -29.35
C ARG A 755 5.77 26.78 -28.80
N GLY A 756 5.21 27.40 -27.76
CA GLY A 756 3.93 27.01 -27.16
C GLY A 756 4.00 25.79 -26.22
N ILE A 757 5.19 25.39 -25.78
CA ILE A 757 5.38 24.27 -24.84
C ILE A 757 5.07 24.75 -23.42
N LYS A 758 4.30 23.95 -22.67
CA LYS A 758 3.90 24.29 -21.30
C LYS A 758 5.06 24.03 -20.33
N ILE A 759 5.44 25.02 -19.53
CA ILE A 759 6.55 24.89 -18.58
C ILE A 759 6.02 25.08 -17.15
N TYR A 760 6.37 24.15 -16.26
CA TYR A 760 6.02 24.19 -14.86
C TYR A 760 7.27 23.99 -14.01
N ILE A 761 7.69 25.03 -13.30
CA ILE A 761 8.83 24.96 -12.40
C ILE A 761 8.33 25.15 -10.97
N ARG A 762 8.65 24.19 -10.10
CA ARG A 762 8.29 24.21 -8.68
C ARG A 762 9.57 24.19 -7.85
N ALA A 763 9.59 24.94 -6.76
CA ALA A 763 10.73 25.00 -5.87
C ALA A 763 10.31 24.84 -4.41
N GLU A 764 11.11 24.14 -3.60
CA GLU A 764 10.83 24.00 -2.16
C GLU A 764 10.67 25.37 -1.50
N GLU A 765 11.59 26.30 -1.79
CA GLU A 765 11.55 27.70 -1.39
C GLU A 765 11.94 28.61 -2.57
N LYS A 766 10.94 29.21 -3.25
CA LYS A 766 11.15 30.07 -4.44
C LYS A 766 12.18 31.19 -4.21
N ASN A 767 12.19 31.78 -3.02
CA ASN A 767 13.07 32.90 -2.68
C ASN A 767 14.55 32.52 -2.63
N ASN A 768 14.86 31.23 -2.46
CA ASN A 768 16.22 30.72 -2.45
C ASN A 768 16.79 30.50 -3.87
N LEU A 769 15.95 30.57 -4.90
CA LEU A 769 16.40 30.43 -6.28
C LEU A 769 17.13 31.68 -6.79
N PRO A 770 18.13 31.54 -7.68
CA PRO A 770 18.73 32.67 -8.39
C PRO A 770 17.70 33.51 -9.13
N SER A 771 17.95 34.82 -9.22
CA SER A 771 17.04 35.81 -9.82
C SER A 771 16.63 35.49 -11.25
N ILE A 772 17.46 34.77 -12.01
CA ILE A 772 17.18 34.44 -13.42
C ILE A 772 16.10 33.35 -13.59
N ILE A 773 16.02 32.36 -12.70
CA ILE A 773 15.04 31.27 -12.79
C ILE A 773 13.84 31.50 -11.88
N ARG A 774 14.00 32.31 -10.83
CA ARG A 774 12.95 32.65 -9.84
C ARG A 774 11.62 33.10 -10.48
N PRO A 775 11.58 33.92 -11.55
CA PRO A 775 10.32 34.36 -12.16
C PRO A 775 9.48 33.20 -12.71
N PHE A 776 10.13 32.12 -13.16
CA PHE A 776 9.47 30.96 -13.77
C PHE A 776 8.99 29.93 -12.75
N ALA A 777 9.42 30.05 -11.49
CA ALA A 777 9.14 29.08 -10.44
C ALA A 777 7.99 29.49 -9.52
N ILE A 778 7.23 28.50 -9.04
CA ILE A 778 6.26 28.64 -7.96
C ILE A 778 6.75 27.96 -6.67
N ASN A 779 6.30 28.46 -5.53
CA ASN A 779 6.64 27.87 -4.24
C ASN A 779 5.85 26.57 -4.03
N PHE A 780 6.54 25.48 -3.77
CA PHE A 780 5.97 24.16 -3.52
C PHE A 780 6.86 23.40 -2.52
N PRO A 781 6.58 23.47 -1.20
CA PRO A 781 7.42 22.87 -0.16
C PRO A 781 7.64 21.34 -0.26
N LYS A 782 6.92 20.65 -1.16
CA LYS A 782 7.06 19.21 -1.41
C LYS A 782 8.00 18.89 -2.59
N ALA A 783 8.54 19.88 -3.30
CA ALA A 783 9.54 19.71 -4.36
C ALA A 783 10.93 19.38 -3.77
N VAL A 784 11.02 18.28 -3.02
CA VAL A 784 12.22 17.90 -2.24
C VAL A 784 13.24 17.05 -3.02
N ASN A 785 12.94 16.74 -4.28
CA ASN A 785 13.80 15.99 -5.20
C ASN A 785 14.16 16.88 -6.40
N PRO A 786 15.41 16.84 -6.93
CA PRO A 786 15.77 17.53 -8.16
C PRO A 786 15.37 16.64 -9.32
N ILE A 787 14.15 16.82 -9.80
CA ILE A 787 13.58 15.96 -10.83
C ILE A 787 12.89 16.78 -11.90
N SER A 788 13.14 16.42 -13.15
CA SER A 788 12.49 17.00 -14.32
C SER A 788 11.77 15.91 -15.11
N ILE A 789 10.55 16.18 -15.57
CA ILE A 789 9.77 15.29 -16.45
C ILE A 789 9.41 16.07 -17.71
N ILE A 790 9.82 15.56 -18.87
CA ILE A 790 9.61 16.15 -20.20
C ILE A 790 8.63 15.25 -20.97
N ASP A 791 7.57 15.85 -21.49
CA ASP A 791 6.51 15.25 -22.30
C ASP A 791 5.89 13.97 -21.69
N LYS A 792 5.91 13.84 -20.35
CA LYS A 792 5.50 12.63 -19.61
C LYS A 792 6.16 11.35 -20.17
N GLN A 793 7.40 11.46 -20.64
CA GLN A 793 8.16 10.37 -21.22
C GLN A 793 9.61 10.34 -20.75
N ILE A 794 10.30 11.48 -20.74
CA ILE A 794 11.71 11.56 -20.33
C ILE A 794 11.76 12.09 -18.90
N ILE A 795 12.47 11.39 -18.02
CA ILE A 795 12.69 11.74 -16.63
C ILE A 795 14.19 11.99 -16.44
N TRP A 796 14.50 13.08 -15.74
CA TRP A 796 15.83 13.39 -15.26
C TRP A 796 15.81 13.53 -13.75
N PHE A 797 16.62 12.74 -13.05
CA PHE A 797 16.91 12.94 -11.63
C PHE A 797 18.32 13.52 -11.50
N GLY A 798 18.48 14.52 -10.63
CA GLY A 798 19.73 15.26 -10.47
C GLY A 798 19.84 16.51 -11.35
N GLU A 799 18.90 16.71 -12.28
CA GLU A 799 18.84 17.91 -13.12
C GLU A 799 17.51 18.67 -12.98
N PRO A 800 17.54 20.02 -12.88
CA PRO A 800 18.72 20.88 -12.92
C PRO A 800 19.60 20.77 -11.67
N ILE A 801 20.87 21.16 -11.78
CA ILE A 801 21.82 21.14 -10.65
C ILE A 801 21.29 21.97 -9.47
N SER A 802 21.32 21.36 -8.29
CA SER A 802 20.93 21.91 -7.00
C SER A 802 21.93 21.50 -5.92
N ASN A 803 22.03 22.28 -4.84
CA ASN A 803 22.92 22.03 -3.70
C ASN A 803 22.62 20.70 -2.97
N ALA A 804 21.40 20.18 -3.14
CA ALA A 804 21.00 18.88 -2.64
C ALA A 804 21.15 18.71 -1.12
N ASN A 805 20.94 19.77 -0.35
CA ASN A 805 21.09 19.77 1.11
C ASN A 805 19.79 19.33 1.79
N PHE A 806 19.86 18.28 2.63
CA PHE A 806 18.69 17.83 3.38
C PHE A 806 18.66 18.45 4.76
N LYS A 807 17.63 19.23 5.06
CA LYS A 807 17.33 19.62 6.44
C LYS A 807 16.59 18.46 7.12
N SER A 808 17.21 17.85 8.13
CA SER A 808 16.56 16.84 8.99
C SER A 808 16.87 17.13 10.46
N ASN A 809 15.83 17.23 11.29
CA ASN A 809 15.95 17.55 12.72
C ASN A 809 16.83 18.78 13.01
N GLY A 810 16.69 19.85 12.20
CA GLY A 810 17.46 21.09 12.38
C GLY A 810 18.92 21.04 11.90
N ARG A 811 19.39 19.89 11.36
CA ARG A 811 20.74 19.74 10.79
C ARG A 811 20.68 19.64 9.27
N ILE A 812 21.67 20.24 8.60
CA ILE A 812 21.89 20.05 7.17
C ILE A 812 22.76 18.79 7.01
N LEU A 813 22.24 17.79 6.31
CA LEU A 813 22.99 16.60 5.91
C LEU A 813 23.54 16.86 4.49
N PRO A 814 24.87 16.97 4.32
CA PRO A 814 25.46 17.22 3.01
C PRO A 814 25.36 15.96 2.13
N THR A 815 24.91 16.16 0.90
CA THR A 815 24.99 15.13 -0.15
C THR A 815 26.45 14.95 -0.57
N ARG A 816 26.98 13.72 -0.47
CA ARG A 816 28.36 13.37 -0.88
C ARG A 816 28.43 12.83 -2.31
N HIS A 817 27.35 12.21 -2.76
CA HIS A 817 27.26 11.53 -4.06
C HIS A 817 25.96 11.93 -4.74
N ARG A 818 26.07 12.62 -5.88
CA ARG A 818 24.93 13.16 -6.62
C ARG A 818 24.74 12.39 -7.93
N PRO A 819 23.80 11.44 -8.00
CA PRO A 819 23.56 10.71 -9.23
C PRO A 819 22.80 11.60 -10.22
N ILE A 820 23.25 11.63 -11.47
CA ILE A 820 22.50 12.20 -12.58
C ILE A 820 21.98 11.04 -13.41
N ILE A 821 20.66 10.87 -13.43
CA ILE A 821 20.00 9.70 -13.99
C ILE A 821 18.97 10.18 -15.02
N ARG A 822 19.06 9.65 -16.24
CA ARG A 822 18.01 9.78 -17.26
C ARG A 822 17.24 8.47 -17.32
N PHE A 823 15.91 8.55 -17.33
CA PHE A 823 15.03 7.41 -17.62
C PHE A 823 14.02 7.80 -18.70
N GLU A 824 13.75 6.91 -19.65
CA GLU A 824 12.80 7.14 -20.75
C GLU A 824 11.67 6.10 -20.71
N GLY A 825 10.47 6.51 -20.33
CA GLY A 825 9.36 5.59 -20.21
C GLY A 825 8.08 6.29 -19.77
N GLN A 826 7.01 6.01 -20.50
CA GLN A 826 5.72 6.67 -20.31
C GLN A 826 5.05 6.23 -19.01
N TYR A 827 5.12 4.94 -18.65
CA TYR A 827 4.49 4.45 -17.43
C TYR A 827 5.17 5.03 -16.19
N THR A 828 6.51 5.03 -16.19
CA THR A 828 7.32 5.57 -15.10
C THR A 828 7.10 7.06 -14.94
N ALA A 829 7.10 7.82 -16.04
CA ALA A 829 6.88 9.25 -16.00
C ALA A 829 5.47 9.59 -15.50
N THR A 830 4.46 8.83 -15.92
CA THR A 830 3.08 9.01 -15.44
C THR A 830 2.95 8.67 -13.95
N SER A 831 3.60 7.59 -13.50
CA SER A 831 3.63 7.21 -12.08
C SER A 831 4.27 8.29 -11.21
N LEU A 832 5.44 8.80 -11.60
CA LEU A 832 6.13 9.88 -10.90
C LEU A 832 5.36 11.20 -10.93
N TYR A 833 4.74 11.53 -12.06
CA TYR A 833 3.88 12.72 -12.19
C TYR A 833 2.75 12.70 -11.14
N GLY A 834 2.12 11.53 -10.92
CA GLY A 834 1.11 11.34 -9.87
C GLY A 834 1.68 11.38 -8.46
N LEU A 835 2.75 10.62 -8.19
CA LEU A 835 3.40 10.56 -6.87
C LEU A 835 3.89 11.94 -6.38
N LEU A 836 4.41 12.76 -7.31
CA LEU A 836 4.92 14.11 -7.06
C LEU A 836 3.84 15.20 -7.16
N LYS A 837 2.58 14.82 -7.43
CA LYS A 837 1.43 15.72 -7.55
C LYS A 837 1.67 16.87 -8.53
N MET A 838 2.28 16.56 -9.68
CA MET A 838 2.64 17.56 -10.70
C MET A 838 1.43 18.18 -11.40
N SER A 839 0.22 17.63 -11.20
CA SER A 839 -1.05 18.20 -11.63
C SER A 839 -1.61 19.30 -10.72
N ASN A 840 -1.18 19.36 -9.45
CA ASN A 840 -1.76 20.28 -8.47
C ASN A 840 -1.10 21.66 -8.61
N ASN A 841 -1.92 22.73 -8.60
CA ASN A 841 -1.53 24.14 -8.83
C ASN A 841 -1.18 24.50 -10.27
N ILE A 842 -1.97 24.04 -11.24
CA ILE A 842 -1.97 24.63 -12.60
C ILE A 842 -2.83 25.91 -12.54
N SER A 843 -2.29 26.99 -11.96
CA SER A 843 -2.58 28.31 -12.52
C SER A 843 -1.87 28.36 -13.88
N SER A 844 -2.50 28.99 -14.88
CA SER A 844 -2.13 28.99 -16.30
C SER A 844 -0.62 29.01 -16.58
N PRO A 845 -0.16 28.37 -17.68
CA PRO A 845 1.25 28.41 -18.10
C PRO A 845 1.73 29.86 -18.07
N VAL A 846 2.90 30.10 -17.47
CA VAL A 846 3.54 31.43 -17.45
C VAL A 846 3.86 31.81 -18.89
N LEU A 847 2.91 32.44 -19.58
CA LEU A 847 3.14 33.14 -20.82
C LEU A 847 3.80 34.47 -20.43
N VAL A 848 4.95 34.73 -21.03
CA VAL A 848 5.61 36.03 -20.94
C VAL A 848 4.73 37.02 -21.69
N SER A 849 3.77 37.62 -20.99
CA SER A 849 3.16 38.89 -21.36
C SER A 849 3.78 39.96 -20.46
N GLN A 850 4.30 40.98 -21.12
CA GLN A 850 4.77 42.27 -20.64
C GLN A 850 4.57 42.54 -19.14
N TYR A 851 5.69 42.88 -18.49
CA TYR A 851 5.72 43.65 -17.26
C TYR A 851 4.63 44.72 -17.27
N ASN A 852 3.59 44.51 -16.48
CA ASN A 852 2.85 45.50 -15.71
C ASN A 852 1.73 44.78 -14.93
N ALA A 853 1.95 44.55 -13.64
CA ALA A 853 0.91 44.58 -12.59
C ALA A 853 1.55 44.30 -11.23
N THR A 854 1.69 45.33 -10.40
CA THR A 854 1.90 45.19 -8.96
C THR A 854 0.74 44.39 -8.36
N ASN A 855 1.01 43.17 -7.87
CA ASN A 855 -0.05 42.31 -7.35
C ASN A 855 -0.24 42.40 -5.83
N SER A 856 0.76 42.88 -5.09
CA SER A 856 0.65 43.07 -3.63
C SER A 856 0.71 44.54 -3.22
N PHE A 857 0.04 44.89 -2.11
CA PHE A 857 0.07 46.26 -1.59
C PHE A 857 1.48 46.68 -1.18
N SER A 858 2.30 45.74 -0.68
CA SER A 858 3.69 46.01 -0.31
C SER A 858 4.57 46.41 -1.50
N GLU A 859 4.36 45.81 -2.68
CA GLU A 859 5.08 46.20 -3.91
C GLU A 859 4.60 47.56 -4.42
N TYR A 860 3.29 47.81 -4.35
CA TYR A 860 2.71 49.10 -4.72
C TYR A 860 3.26 50.25 -3.86
N VAL A 861 3.42 50.03 -2.55
CA VAL A 861 4.08 50.96 -1.62
C VAL A 861 5.51 51.27 -2.07
N GLN A 862 6.33 50.27 -2.37
CA GLN A 862 7.73 50.48 -2.77
C GLN A 862 7.86 51.26 -4.09
N GLN A 863 6.87 51.22 -4.96
CA GLN A 863 6.90 51.93 -6.24
C GLN A 863 6.38 53.36 -6.17
N HIS A 864 5.45 53.66 -5.25
CA HIS A 864 4.72 54.93 -5.22
C HIS A 864 5.04 55.80 -3.99
N LYS A 865 5.78 55.28 -3.01
CA LYS A 865 6.16 56.00 -1.80
C LYS A 865 7.67 56.09 -1.68
N ILE A 866 8.19 57.31 -1.77
CA ILE A 866 9.61 57.64 -1.66
C ILE A 866 9.86 58.32 -0.32
N CYS A 867 10.97 57.99 0.33
CA CYS A 867 11.39 58.61 1.58
C CYS A 867 11.78 60.07 1.33
N PRO A 868 11.16 61.04 2.03
CA PRO A 868 11.46 62.46 1.85
C PRO A 868 12.85 62.85 2.36
N GLU A 869 13.48 62.03 3.22
CA GLU A 869 14.80 62.31 3.79
C GLU A 869 15.98 61.87 2.90
N CYS A 870 15.84 60.77 2.16
CA CYS A 870 16.98 60.20 1.41
C CYS A 870 16.65 59.74 -0.01
N GLY A 871 15.41 59.95 -0.47
CA GLY A 871 14.98 59.60 -1.84
C GLY A 871 14.88 58.09 -2.13
N ARG A 872 15.12 57.21 -1.14
CA ARG A 872 14.96 55.76 -1.30
C ARG A 872 13.49 55.32 -1.10
N PRO A 873 13.04 54.21 -1.68
CA PRO A 873 11.68 53.71 -1.47
C PRO A 873 11.33 53.46 -0.01
N LEU A 874 10.07 53.72 0.35
CA LEU A 874 9.49 53.26 1.61
C LEU A 874 8.99 51.82 1.47
N GLN A 875 9.05 51.05 2.55
CA GLN A 875 8.53 49.69 2.63
C GLN A 875 7.56 49.52 3.79
N LEU A 876 6.57 48.65 3.59
CA LEU A 876 5.59 48.28 4.62
C LEU A 876 6.27 47.46 5.74
N LYS A 877 6.12 47.90 7.00
CA LYS A 877 6.59 47.17 8.19
C LYS A 877 5.51 47.10 9.27
N LYS A 878 5.62 46.09 10.13
CA LYS A 878 4.68 45.84 11.24
C LYS A 878 5.38 46.09 12.58
N SER A 879 4.75 46.89 13.44
CA SER A 879 5.25 47.18 14.79
C SER A 879 5.02 45.98 15.73
N LYS A 880 5.70 45.96 16.89
CA LYS A 880 5.52 44.93 17.93
C LYS A 880 4.07 44.83 18.45
N LYS A 881 3.29 45.92 18.33
CA LYS A 881 1.86 45.98 18.69
C LYS A 881 0.92 45.65 17.51
N GLY A 882 1.46 45.19 16.37
CA GLY A 882 0.69 44.75 15.21
C GLY A 882 0.28 45.83 14.21
N LYS A 883 0.54 47.11 14.49
CA LYS A 883 0.22 48.25 13.59
C LYS A 883 1.19 48.31 12.40
N PHE A 884 0.66 48.47 11.20
CA PHE A 884 1.45 48.70 9.99
C PHE A 884 1.88 50.17 9.87
N PHE A 885 3.11 50.38 9.40
CA PHE A 885 3.70 51.69 9.11
C PHE A 885 4.69 51.56 7.94
N LEU A 886 5.05 52.68 7.33
CA LEU A 886 6.05 52.73 6.28
C LEU A 886 7.41 53.07 6.89
N SER A 887 8.45 52.38 6.45
CA SER A 887 9.83 52.62 6.90
C SER A 887 10.76 52.73 5.69
N CYS A 888 11.78 53.58 5.79
CA CYS A 888 12.78 53.69 4.75
C CYS A 888 13.56 52.38 4.56
N THR A 889 13.71 51.96 3.29
CA THR A 889 14.56 50.83 2.91
C THR A 889 16.05 51.08 3.20
N GLY A 890 16.44 52.35 3.40
CA GLY A 890 17.80 52.76 3.79
C GLY A 890 18.14 52.58 5.27
N TYR A 891 17.27 51.99 6.09
CA TYR A 891 17.58 51.69 7.49
C TYR A 891 18.78 50.72 7.61
N PRO A 892 19.74 50.93 8.53
CA PRO A 892 19.71 51.88 9.64
C PRO A 892 20.21 53.30 9.33
N GLN A 893 20.75 53.55 8.13
CA GLN A 893 21.35 54.84 7.76
C GLN A 893 20.30 55.96 7.59
N CYS A 894 19.09 55.63 7.15
CA CYS A 894 17.93 56.52 7.20
C CYS A 894 16.83 55.90 8.08
N LYS A 895 16.40 56.64 9.10
CA LYS A 895 15.44 56.16 10.11
C LYS A 895 14.01 56.65 9.89
N HIS A 896 13.75 57.31 8.75
CA HIS A 896 12.43 57.82 8.41
C HIS A 896 11.34 56.74 8.48
N THR A 897 10.23 57.08 9.12
CA THR A 897 9.01 56.26 9.17
C THR A 897 7.78 57.13 9.10
N GLU A 898 6.73 56.69 8.39
CA GLU A 898 5.44 57.38 8.32
C GLU A 898 4.27 56.42 8.49
N LEU A 899 3.10 56.96 8.85
CA LEU A 899 1.85 56.20 8.91
C LEU A 899 1.21 56.10 7.53
N ILE A 900 0.60 54.95 7.26
CA ILE A 900 -0.14 54.70 6.02
C ILE A 900 -1.48 55.43 6.14
N GLN A 901 -1.95 56.05 5.06
CA GLN A 901 -3.27 56.69 5.01
C GLN A 901 -4.27 55.79 4.28
N PRO A 902 -5.55 55.71 4.72
CA PRO A 902 -6.59 54.92 4.06
C PRO A 902 -6.72 55.21 2.56
N ASP A 903 -6.69 56.49 2.18
CA ASP A 903 -6.81 56.93 0.78
C ASP A 903 -5.73 56.34 -0.13
N PHE A 904 -4.53 56.06 0.40
CA PHE A 904 -3.46 55.44 -0.37
C PHE A 904 -3.71 53.94 -0.61
N ILE A 905 -4.40 53.28 0.32
CA ILE A 905 -4.85 51.89 0.18
C ILE A 905 -6.03 51.84 -0.79
N ASP A 906 -6.96 52.78 -0.71
CA ASP A 906 -8.06 52.85 -1.67
C ASP A 906 -7.52 53.07 -3.09
N LYS A 907 -6.56 53.98 -3.29
CA LYS A 907 -5.87 54.12 -4.61
C LYS A 907 -5.27 52.80 -5.11
N TYR A 908 -4.73 51.98 -4.21
CA TYR A 908 -4.28 50.63 -4.56
C TYR A 908 -5.44 49.71 -4.96
N LEU A 909 -6.54 49.70 -4.19
CA LEU A 909 -7.72 48.87 -4.47
C LEU A 909 -8.36 49.23 -5.82
N TYR A 910 -8.27 50.48 -6.28
CA TYR A 910 -8.84 50.95 -7.56
C TYR A 910 -7.82 51.08 -8.71
N ARG A 911 -6.59 50.60 -8.56
CA ARG A 911 -5.50 50.81 -9.54
C ARG A 911 -5.74 50.22 -10.95
N ASN A 912 -6.70 49.30 -11.09
CA ASN A 912 -7.00 48.58 -12.33
C ASN A 912 -8.39 48.93 -12.92
N GLY A 913 -9.05 50.01 -12.46
CA GLY A 913 -10.33 50.48 -12.99
C GLY A 913 -11.36 50.85 -11.90
N ASP A 914 -12.47 51.44 -12.33
CA ASP A 914 -13.49 52.07 -11.45
C ASP A 914 -14.30 51.09 -10.58
N THR A 915 -14.18 49.78 -10.80
CA THR A 915 -14.92 48.75 -10.05
C THR A 915 -14.24 48.32 -8.73
N GLY A 916 -12.97 48.67 -8.55
CA GLY A 916 -12.18 48.31 -7.37
C GLY A 916 -11.84 46.81 -7.26
N GLN A 917 -10.97 46.44 -6.32
CA GLN A 917 -10.70 45.04 -6.00
C GLN A 917 -11.86 44.42 -5.23
N HIS A 918 -12.13 43.13 -5.51
CA HIS A 918 -13.23 42.38 -4.91
C HIS A 918 -12.74 41.33 -3.92
N CYS A 919 -13.57 41.04 -2.92
CA CYS A 919 -13.32 40.04 -1.89
C CYS A 919 -13.22 38.64 -2.49
N VAL A 920 -12.08 37.97 -2.32
CA VAL A 920 -11.87 36.58 -2.80
C VAL A 920 -12.79 35.53 -2.17
N ARG A 921 -13.53 35.90 -1.10
CA ARG A 921 -14.44 34.99 -0.39
C ARG A 921 -15.90 35.12 -0.83
N CYS A 922 -16.35 36.31 -1.22
CA CYS A 922 -17.77 36.54 -1.55
C CYS A 922 -18.01 37.48 -2.74
N GLY A 923 -16.96 38.00 -3.39
CA GLY A 923 -17.07 38.80 -4.62
C GLY A 923 -17.49 40.26 -4.44
N CYS A 924 -17.84 40.73 -3.23
CA CYS A 924 -18.18 42.14 -3.00
C CYS A 924 -16.93 43.03 -2.94
N SER A 925 -17.06 44.33 -3.28
CA SER A 925 -15.93 45.28 -3.27
C SER A 925 -15.28 45.46 -1.89
N LEU A 926 -13.99 45.76 -1.92
CA LEU A 926 -13.14 46.03 -0.76
C LEU A 926 -12.99 47.54 -0.53
N GLU A 927 -12.86 47.94 0.73
CA GLU A 927 -12.60 49.33 1.15
C GLU A 927 -11.60 49.36 2.32
N ALA A 928 -10.76 50.39 2.39
CA ALA A 928 -9.88 50.62 3.53
C ALA A 928 -10.65 51.28 4.70
N ARG A 929 -10.46 50.77 5.92
CA ARG A 929 -11.07 51.34 7.14
C ARG A 929 -10.06 51.46 8.27
N VAL A 930 -10.28 52.44 9.14
CA VAL A 930 -9.49 52.64 10.36
C VAL A 930 -10.21 51.98 11.54
N GLY A 931 -9.52 51.10 12.26
CA GLY A 931 -10.02 50.48 13.49
C GLY A 931 -9.13 50.77 14.70
N GLN A 932 -9.54 50.29 15.88
CA GLN A 932 -8.80 50.46 17.13
C GLN A 932 -7.34 49.93 17.08
N TYR A 933 -7.06 48.96 16.21
CA TYR A 933 -5.75 48.33 16.04
C TYR A 933 -4.98 48.77 14.79
N GLY A 934 -5.44 49.81 14.09
CA GLY A 934 -4.82 50.33 12.85
C GLY A 934 -5.70 50.13 11.62
N ILE A 935 -5.13 50.38 10.44
CA ILE A 935 -5.85 50.29 9.17
C ILE A 935 -5.97 48.83 8.72
N TYR A 936 -7.15 48.46 8.25
CA TYR A 936 -7.48 47.16 7.69
C TYR A 936 -8.34 47.33 6.45
N VAL A 937 -8.50 46.26 5.66
CA VAL A 937 -9.40 46.25 4.50
C VAL A 937 -10.61 45.38 4.82
N SER A 938 -11.80 45.92 4.59
CA SER A 938 -13.05 45.18 4.76
C SER A 938 -13.79 45.02 3.46
N CYS A 939 -14.49 43.89 3.34
CA CYS A 939 -15.46 43.64 2.31
C CYS A 939 -16.83 44.24 2.66
N LEU A 940 -17.55 44.73 1.65
CA LEU A 940 -18.89 45.31 1.78
C LEU A 940 -20.05 44.27 1.91
N GLY A 941 -19.78 42.98 1.74
CA GLY A 941 -20.76 41.89 1.87
C GLY A 941 -21.18 41.56 3.30
N ILE A 942 -22.28 40.82 3.47
CA ILE A 942 -22.78 40.34 4.77
C ILE A 942 -22.80 38.81 4.77
N PRO A 943 -22.04 38.13 5.66
CA PRO A 943 -21.17 38.69 6.70
C PRO A 943 -19.89 39.34 6.13
N LYS A 944 -19.37 40.36 6.85
CA LYS A 944 -18.17 41.11 6.43
C LYS A 944 -16.89 40.30 6.62
N HIS A 945 -16.07 40.27 5.57
CA HIS A 945 -14.72 39.69 5.60
C HIS A 945 -13.67 40.77 5.81
N PHE A 946 -12.65 40.49 6.63
CA PHE A 946 -11.57 41.43 6.95
C PHE A 946 -10.23 40.88 6.48
N PHE A 947 -9.40 41.76 5.94
CA PHE A 947 -8.06 41.49 5.42
C PHE A 947 -7.06 42.45 6.06
N LYS A 948 -5.86 41.94 6.34
CA LYS A 948 -4.71 42.79 6.70
C LYS A 948 -4.01 43.32 5.45
N LEU A 949 -3.22 44.37 5.61
CA LEU A 949 -2.49 45.02 4.51
C LEU A 949 -1.40 44.15 3.87
N ASP A 950 -0.94 43.09 4.54
CA ASP A 950 -0.05 42.06 4.00
C ASP A 950 -0.79 40.88 3.37
N GLU A 951 -2.12 40.86 3.46
CA GLU A 951 -3.02 39.85 2.89
C GLU A 951 -3.68 40.33 1.58
N ILE A 952 -3.45 41.59 1.19
CA ILE A 952 -3.92 42.25 -0.04
C ILE A 952 -2.76 42.77 -0.90
#